data_AF-P35417-F1
#
_entry.id   AF-P35417-F1
#
_cell.length_a   1.000
_cell.length_b   1.000
_cell.length_c   1.000
_cell.angle_alpha   90.00
_cell.angle_beta   90.00
_cell.angle_gamma   90.00
#
_symmetry.space_group_name_H-M   'P 1'
#
loop_
_entity.id
_entity.type
_entity.pdbx_description
1 polymer ?
#
loop_
_entity_poly.entity_id
_entity_poly.type
_entity_poly.pdbx_seq_one_letter_code
_entity_poly.pdbx_strand_id
1 'polypeptide(L)'
;MSESHVKISRTIIRGTSPSTVRLESPVRELEDLLDLERDARVRSERNANELSIQLDTMTERLDELSGTSSQTQDAIRRKDMEIANVRKDLENANAAFETAEATLRRKHNTMISEISSEVENLQKQKGRAEKDKSQLMLEIDNVLGQLDGALKAKASAESKLEGLDSQLTRLKALTDDLQRQMADVNSAKSRLAAENFELVRVNQEYEAQVVNFSKTKSVLEGQLDDLKRAMDEDARNRLNLQTQLSSLQMDYDNLQARYEEEAEAAGNLRNQVAKFNADMAALKTRLERELMAKTEEFEELKRKLTVRITELEDIAEHERTRANNLEKTKVKLTIEIKDLQAENEALAAENGELTHRAKQAENLANELQRRVDEMTVEINTLNSANNALEGDNMRLKGQVGDLTDRIANLDRENRQLGDQLKETKSALRDANRRLTDLEALRSQLEADGDNLASALHDAEEALKELEVKYVASQNALNHLKSEMEQRLREKDEELENLRKSTTRTIEELTTTISEMEVRFKSDMSRLKKKYEATISELEVQLDVANKANASLNRENKALAQRVQELQTALEDERRAREAAESNLQVSERKRIALTSEVEEIRSQLELSDRARKNAESELNDANGRISELTMSVNTLTNDKRRLEGDIGVMQGDLDEAVNARKAAEDRADRLNAEVLRLADELRQEQENYKRAETLRKQLEIEIREITVKLEEAEAFATREGRRMVQKLQNRVRELEAELDGEIRRAKEAFASARKYERQFKELQTQSEDDKRMILELQDLLDKTQIKMKAYKRQLEEQEEVSQLTMSKYRKAQQQIEEAEHRADMAERTITIKRTIGGPGSRAVSVVREINSVSRGNRATSIM
;
A
#
# COMPACT_ATOMS: atom_id res chain seq x y z
N MET A 1 93.33 -108.19 159.16
CA MET A 1 93.33 -109.15 160.28
C MET A 1 94.49 -108.76 161.17
N SER A 2 94.37 -108.58 162.49
CA SER A 2 93.24 -108.81 163.43
C SER A 2 93.20 -107.68 164.50
N GLU A 3 92.05 -107.11 164.92
CA GLU A 3 91.13 -107.44 166.04
C GLU A 3 91.61 -107.13 167.50
N SER A 4 90.77 -106.47 168.34
CA SER A 4 90.61 -106.61 169.84
C SER A 4 89.67 -105.52 170.50
N HIS A 5 89.57 -105.43 171.86
CA HIS A 5 88.46 -104.79 172.67
C HIS A 5 88.95 -104.10 174.00
N VAL A 6 88.25 -103.21 174.79
CA VAL A 6 86.84 -102.84 175.20
C VAL A 6 86.33 -103.52 176.51
N LYS A 7 85.55 -103.01 177.50
CA LYS A 7 84.54 -101.90 177.76
C LYS A 7 84.40 -101.59 179.30
N ILE A 8 83.90 -100.41 179.78
CA ILE A 8 83.42 -100.17 181.20
C ILE A 8 82.52 -98.90 181.43
N SER A 9 81.77 -98.77 182.56
CA SER A 9 81.05 -97.53 183.05
C SER A 9 80.40 -97.67 184.48
N ARG A 10 80.04 -96.57 185.21
CA ARG A 10 79.20 -96.54 186.48
C ARG A 10 78.72 -95.12 186.96
N THR A 11 77.90 -95.00 188.03
CA THR A 11 77.27 -93.73 188.56
C THR A 11 76.82 -93.78 190.06
N ILE A 12 76.58 -92.64 190.75
CA ILE A 12 76.30 -92.43 192.22
C ILE A 12 75.72 -90.97 192.46
N ILE A 13 75.03 -90.46 193.52
CA ILE A 13 74.22 -90.92 194.70
C ILE A 13 73.36 -89.72 195.29
N ARG A 14 72.48 -89.91 196.31
CA ARG A 14 71.71 -88.87 197.12
C ARG A 14 71.45 -89.38 198.58
N GLY A 15 70.86 -88.68 199.59
CA GLY A 15 70.13 -87.38 199.74
C GLY A 15 69.88 -87.00 201.23
N THR A 16 68.91 -86.11 201.58
CA THR A 16 68.77 -85.47 202.95
C THR A 16 67.38 -85.52 203.68
N SER A 17 66.82 -84.40 204.22
CA SER A 17 65.99 -84.36 205.47
C SER A 17 64.90 -83.22 205.56
N PRO A 18 64.01 -83.14 206.59
CA PRO A 18 62.74 -82.36 206.53
C PRO A 18 62.50 -81.21 207.56
N SER A 19 61.36 -80.50 207.40
CA SER A 19 60.75 -79.41 208.24
C SER A 19 61.31 -77.98 208.01
N THR A 20 60.54 -76.87 208.05
CA THR A 20 59.06 -76.68 208.12
C THR A 20 58.62 -75.36 207.46
N VAL A 21 57.37 -75.29 206.97
CA VAL A 21 56.79 -74.09 206.32
C VAL A 21 56.42 -73.00 207.34
N ARG A 22 57.04 -71.81 207.25
CA ARG A 22 56.42 -70.51 207.61
C ARG A 22 57.15 -69.22 207.21
N LEU A 23 58.31 -69.29 206.58
CA LEU A 23 58.96 -68.16 205.89
C LEU A 23 59.38 -68.56 204.48
N GLU A 24 58.40 -68.67 203.59
CA GLU A 24 58.64 -68.51 202.15
C GLU A 24 58.89 -67.02 201.86
N SER A 25 59.69 -66.73 200.82
CA SER A 25 60.19 -65.40 200.41
C SER A 25 61.55 -64.90 200.94
N PRO A 26 62.04 -65.25 202.16
CA PRO A 26 63.45 -65.02 202.55
C PRO A 26 64.46 -66.05 201.98
N VAL A 27 64.00 -67.00 201.17
CA VAL A 27 64.83 -68.07 200.57
C VAL A 27 65.91 -67.53 199.61
N ARG A 28 65.79 -66.27 199.15
CA ARG A 28 66.42 -65.76 197.93
C ARG A 28 67.59 -64.77 198.11
N GLU A 29 68.02 -64.48 199.34
CA GLU A 29 69.08 -63.47 199.59
C GLU A 29 70.33 -64.04 200.31
N LEU A 30 70.40 -65.35 200.53
CA LEU A 30 71.60 -66.03 201.03
C LEU A 30 72.05 -67.22 200.14
N GLU A 31 71.41 -67.39 198.98
CA GLU A 31 71.93 -68.23 197.89
C GLU A 31 73.29 -67.68 197.38
N ASP A 32 73.50 -66.35 197.45
CA ASP A 32 74.66 -65.64 196.87
C ASP A 32 76.00 -65.80 197.62
N LEU A 33 76.03 -66.21 198.91
CA LEU A 33 77.25 -66.05 199.74
C LEU A 33 78.08 -67.31 200.02
N LEU A 34 77.53 -68.53 199.96
CA LEU A 34 78.33 -69.75 200.18
C LEU A 34 78.78 -70.44 198.88
N ASP A 35 78.27 -70.01 197.72
CA ASP A 35 78.84 -70.43 196.42
C ASP A 35 80.29 -69.94 196.24
N LEU A 36 80.74 -68.95 197.04
CA LEU A 36 82.16 -68.59 197.22
C LEU A 36 83.05 -69.76 197.72
N GLU A 37 82.54 -70.69 198.53
CA GLU A 37 83.30 -71.88 198.95
C GLU A 37 83.35 -72.91 197.81
N ARG A 38 82.22 -73.09 197.11
CA ARG A 38 82.07 -74.10 196.06
C ARG A 38 82.90 -73.80 194.81
N ASP A 39 82.93 -72.54 194.38
CA ASP A 39 83.58 -72.18 193.13
C ASP A 39 85.13 -72.21 193.23
N ALA A 40 85.68 -71.86 194.39
CA ALA A 40 87.13 -71.94 194.63
C ALA A 40 87.65 -73.40 194.66
N ARG A 41 86.95 -74.28 195.38
CA ARG A 41 87.42 -75.65 195.64
C ARG A 41 87.32 -76.56 194.41
N VAL A 42 86.20 -76.52 193.69
CA VAL A 42 85.91 -77.40 192.55
C VAL A 42 86.81 -77.12 191.34
N ARG A 43 87.29 -75.87 191.19
CA ARG A 43 88.28 -75.51 190.14
C ARG A 43 89.65 -76.13 190.41
N SER A 44 90.13 -76.10 191.65
CA SER A 44 91.47 -76.60 192.00
C SER A 44 91.59 -78.12 191.92
N GLU A 45 90.56 -78.85 192.35
CA GLU A 45 90.57 -80.33 192.36
C GLU A 45 90.46 -80.94 190.94
N ARG A 46 89.99 -80.19 189.94
CA ARG A 46 89.90 -80.66 188.53
C ARG A 46 91.22 -80.54 187.77
N ASN A 47 91.88 -79.37 187.80
CA ASN A 47 93.13 -79.16 187.05
C ASN A 47 94.25 -80.15 187.44
N ALA A 48 94.28 -80.62 188.69
CA ALA A 48 95.25 -81.59 189.16
C ALA A 48 95.09 -82.98 188.50
N ASN A 49 93.86 -83.40 188.20
CA ASN A 49 93.57 -84.72 187.64
C ASN A 49 93.84 -84.81 186.13
N GLU A 50 93.67 -83.72 185.37
CA GLU A 50 93.88 -83.74 183.91
C GLU A 50 95.35 -83.79 183.50
N LEU A 51 96.28 -83.23 184.29
CA LEU A 51 97.70 -83.15 183.93
C LEU A 51 98.49 -84.43 184.25
N SER A 52 98.18 -85.14 185.35
CA SER A 52 98.92 -86.36 185.71
C SER A 52 98.72 -87.49 184.67
N ILE A 53 97.52 -87.60 184.10
CA ILE A 53 97.17 -88.62 183.10
C ILE A 53 97.94 -88.41 181.77
N GLN A 54 98.42 -87.20 181.50
CA GLN A 54 99.14 -86.84 180.27
C GLN A 54 100.66 -87.10 180.32
N LEU A 55 101.24 -87.36 181.52
CA LEU A 55 102.69 -87.55 181.67
C LEU A 55 103.12 -89.02 181.57
N ASP A 56 102.47 -89.91 182.33
CA ASP A 56 102.87 -91.32 182.38
C ASP A 56 102.59 -92.04 181.05
N THR A 57 101.44 -91.73 180.42
CA THR A 57 101.04 -92.26 179.11
C THR A 57 101.93 -91.81 177.94
N MET A 58 102.71 -90.74 178.12
CA MET A 58 103.74 -90.30 177.17
C MET A 58 105.10 -90.96 177.41
N THR A 59 105.34 -91.48 178.61
CA THR A 59 106.65 -92.03 179.01
C THR A 59 106.79 -93.50 178.62
N GLU A 60 105.80 -94.35 178.93
CA GLU A 60 105.85 -95.79 178.60
C GLU A 60 105.85 -96.08 177.08
N ARG A 61 105.44 -95.11 176.25
CA ARG A 61 105.46 -95.24 174.78
C ARG A 61 106.74 -94.79 174.09
N LEU A 62 107.70 -94.22 174.82
CA LEU A 62 109.00 -93.83 174.25
C LEU A 62 109.94 -95.04 174.04
N ASP A 63 109.88 -96.03 174.92
CA ASP A 63 110.78 -97.19 174.86
C ASP A 63 110.52 -98.09 173.63
N GLU A 64 109.25 -98.40 173.31
CA GLU A 64 108.90 -99.25 172.17
C GLU A 64 109.34 -98.67 170.80
N LEU A 65 109.42 -97.34 170.68
CA LEU A 65 109.82 -96.66 169.44
C LEU A 65 111.34 -96.62 169.22
N SER A 66 112.15 -96.97 170.22
CA SER A 66 113.61 -97.01 170.08
C SER A 66 114.12 -98.24 169.31
N GLY A 67 113.44 -99.39 169.44
CA GLY A 67 113.99 -100.70 169.06
C GLY A 67 113.92 -101.07 167.57
N THR A 68 113.03 -100.47 166.79
CA THR A 68 112.76 -100.89 165.39
C THR A 68 113.39 -99.97 164.33
N SER A 69 114.06 -98.89 164.73
CA SER A 69 114.56 -97.86 163.80
C SER A 69 115.72 -98.33 162.90
N SER A 70 116.51 -99.35 163.30
CA SER A 70 117.73 -99.73 162.56
C SER A 70 117.47 -100.45 161.22
N GLN A 71 116.40 -101.24 161.10
CA GLN A 71 116.08 -101.94 159.84
C GLN A 71 115.41 -101.04 158.79
N THR A 72 114.84 -99.90 159.20
CA THR A 72 114.17 -98.97 158.28
C THR A 72 115.15 -98.19 157.39
N GLN A 73 116.40 -97.97 157.83
CA GLN A 73 117.37 -97.14 157.10
C GLN A 73 117.80 -97.73 155.75
N ASP A 74 117.93 -99.06 155.62
CA ASP A 74 118.31 -99.70 154.35
C ASP A 74 117.16 -99.77 153.34
N ALA A 75 115.90 -99.67 153.79
CA ALA A 75 114.75 -99.53 152.91
C ALA A 75 114.66 -98.12 152.28
N ILE A 76 115.01 -97.08 153.04
CA ILE A 76 114.99 -95.67 152.60
C ILE A 76 115.95 -95.46 151.41
N ARG A 77 117.21 -95.92 151.54
CA ARG A 77 118.26 -95.77 150.52
C ARG A 77 117.89 -96.27 149.13
N ARG A 78 117.00 -97.27 149.02
CA ARG A 78 116.52 -97.76 147.71
C ARG A 78 115.50 -96.82 147.07
N LYS A 79 114.59 -96.23 147.86
CA LYS A 79 113.57 -95.29 147.34
C LYS A 79 114.17 -93.95 146.91
N ASP A 80 115.19 -93.46 147.61
CA ASP A 80 115.84 -92.20 147.23
C ASP A 80 116.42 -92.26 145.80
N MET A 81 116.92 -93.42 145.38
CA MET A 81 117.49 -93.63 144.04
C MET A 81 116.41 -93.70 142.94
N GLU A 82 115.21 -94.21 143.25
CA GLU A 82 114.05 -94.16 142.33
C GLU A 82 113.53 -92.73 142.18
N ILE A 83 113.43 -91.98 143.29
CA ILE A 83 112.98 -90.57 143.31
C ILE A 83 113.93 -89.68 142.48
N ALA A 84 115.23 -89.94 142.50
CA ALA A 84 116.21 -89.19 141.71
C ALA A 84 115.98 -89.31 140.18
N ASN A 85 115.68 -90.51 139.69
CA ASN A 85 115.43 -90.72 138.25
C ASN A 85 114.12 -90.05 137.80
N VAL A 86 113.02 -90.23 138.55
CA VAL A 86 111.71 -89.65 138.21
C VAL A 86 111.76 -88.12 138.13
N ARG A 87 112.58 -87.46 138.96
CA ARG A 87 112.77 -86.00 138.88
C ARG A 87 113.44 -85.57 137.58
N LYS A 88 114.44 -86.32 137.09
CA LYS A 88 115.17 -86.01 135.85
C LYS A 88 114.28 -86.14 134.61
N ASP A 89 113.41 -87.14 134.59
CA ASP A 89 112.46 -87.33 133.48
C ASP A 89 111.39 -86.24 133.45
N LEU A 90 110.93 -85.78 134.63
CA LEU A 90 110.02 -84.64 134.76
C LEU A 90 110.64 -83.32 134.23
N GLU A 91 111.92 -83.09 134.52
CA GLU A 91 112.66 -81.89 134.10
C GLU A 91 112.85 -81.85 132.58
N ASN A 92 113.19 -82.99 131.96
CA ASN A 92 113.23 -83.15 130.51
C ASN A 92 111.87 -82.91 129.83
N ALA A 93 110.78 -83.39 130.44
CA ALA A 93 109.43 -83.22 129.90
C ALA A 93 108.99 -81.74 129.89
N ASN A 94 109.28 -81.00 130.96
CA ASN A 94 108.95 -79.57 131.03
C ASN A 94 109.68 -78.74 129.95
N ALA A 95 110.98 -78.99 129.73
CA ALA A 95 111.74 -78.32 128.67
C ALA A 95 111.18 -78.58 127.25
N ALA A 96 110.62 -79.78 127.02
CA ALA A 96 109.93 -80.11 125.77
C ALA A 96 108.58 -79.37 125.63
N PHE A 97 107.84 -79.17 126.72
CA PHE A 97 106.60 -78.37 126.71
C PHE A 97 106.86 -76.88 126.45
N GLU A 98 107.85 -76.27 127.11
CA GLU A 98 108.18 -74.84 126.92
C GLU A 98 108.61 -74.53 125.48
N THR A 99 109.40 -75.41 124.86
CA THR A 99 109.83 -75.26 123.45
C THR A 99 108.68 -75.48 122.45
N ALA A 100 107.74 -76.36 122.75
CA ALA A 100 106.49 -76.51 121.98
C ALA A 100 105.58 -75.27 122.10
N GLU A 101 105.43 -74.71 123.30
CA GLU A 101 104.62 -73.51 123.51
C GLU A 101 105.21 -72.28 122.80
N ALA A 102 106.53 -72.09 122.88
CA ALA A 102 107.23 -70.99 122.22
C ALA A 102 107.11 -71.04 120.68
N THR A 103 107.09 -72.25 120.10
CA THR A 103 106.91 -72.41 118.64
C THR A 103 105.46 -72.24 118.21
N LEU A 104 104.47 -72.65 119.02
CA LEU A 104 103.05 -72.36 118.80
C LEU A 104 102.75 -70.85 118.87
N ARG A 105 103.23 -70.16 119.90
CA ARG A 105 103.07 -68.70 120.06
C ARG A 105 103.62 -67.93 118.84
N ARG A 106 104.79 -68.35 118.30
CA ARG A 106 105.33 -67.76 117.06
C ARG A 106 104.42 -67.99 115.86
N LYS A 107 103.96 -69.22 115.62
CA LYS A 107 103.03 -69.52 114.51
C LYS A 107 101.73 -68.71 114.58
N HIS A 108 101.13 -68.60 115.77
CA HIS A 108 99.91 -67.82 115.94
C HIS A 108 100.14 -66.33 115.66
N ASN A 109 101.25 -65.74 116.11
CA ASN A 109 101.57 -64.34 115.82
C ASN A 109 101.79 -64.08 114.31
N THR A 110 102.47 -64.98 113.59
CA THR A 110 102.61 -64.84 112.13
C THR A 110 101.25 -64.91 111.44
N MET A 111 100.43 -65.90 111.78
CA MET A 111 99.10 -66.10 111.20
C MET A 111 98.14 -64.93 111.50
N ILE A 112 98.20 -64.35 112.70
CA ILE A 112 97.46 -63.13 113.06
C ILE A 112 97.91 -61.94 112.20
N SER A 113 99.22 -61.79 111.95
CA SER A 113 99.76 -60.73 111.10
C SER A 113 99.35 -60.90 109.64
N GLU A 114 99.36 -62.14 109.12
CA GLU A 114 98.93 -62.48 107.76
C GLU A 114 97.43 -62.15 107.58
N ILE A 115 96.56 -62.70 108.45
CA ILE A 115 95.11 -62.44 108.44
C ILE A 115 94.81 -60.95 108.60
N SER A 116 95.53 -60.22 109.46
CA SER A 116 95.34 -58.77 109.61
C SER A 116 95.66 -58.01 108.33
N SER A 117 96.70 -58.43 107.59
CA SER A 117 97.06 -57.82 106.30
C SER A 117 96.05 -58.16 105.19
N GLU A 118 95.49 -59.37 105.18
CA GLU A 118 94.40 -59.74 104.28
C GLU A 118 93.12 -58.95 104.58
N VAL A 119 92.76 -58.78 105.85
CA VAL A 119 91.61 -57.96 106.28
C VAL A 119 91.80 -56.50 105.85
N GLU A 120 92.98 -55.90 106.02
CA GLU A 120 93.25 -54.55 105.50
C GLU A 120 93.14 -54.46 103.98
N ASN A 121 93.67 -55.44 103.23
CA ASN A 121 93.58 -55.46 101.77
C ASN A 121 92.13 -55.63 101.30
N LEU A 122 91.36 -56.52 101.93
CA LEU A 122 89.94 -56.72 101.65
C LEU A 122 89.11 -55.48 101.99
N GLN A 123 89.43 -54.75 103.07
CA GLN A 123 88.79 -53.47 103.37
C GLN A 123 89.12 -52.40 102.31
N LYS A 124 90.38 -52.32 101.85
CA LYS A 124 90.79 -51.39 100.77
C LYS A 124 90.16 -51.74 99.42
N GLN A 125 90.05 -53.04 99.09
CA GLN A 125 89.35 -53.51 97.89
C GLN A 125 87.84 -53.26 97.98
N LYS A 126 87.22 -53.54 99.11
CA LYS A 126 85.80 -53.23 99.38
C LYS A 126 85.52 -51.73 99.21
N GLY A 127 86.32 -50.87 99.83
CA GLY A 127 86.15 -49.40 99.72
C GLY A 127 86.31 -48.87 98.30
N ARG A 128 87.15 -49.50 97.47
CA ARG A 128 87.19 -49.23 96.02
C ARG A 128 85.92 -49.71 95.34
N ALA A 129 85.54 -50.98 95.50
CA ALA A 129 84.34 -51.55 94.88
C ALA A 129 83.04 -50.81 95.26
N GLU A 130 82.92 -50.32 96.49
CA GLU A 130 81.79 -49.49 96.94
C GLU A 130 81.78 -48.11 96.28
N LYS A 131 82.96 -47.49 96.08
CA LYS A 131 83.10 -46.22 95.35
C LYS A 131 82.82 -46.39 93.86
N ASP A 132 83.41 -47.41 93.24
CA ASP A 132 83.25 -47.73 91.82
C ASP A 132 81.79 -48.08 91.51
N LYS A 133 81.13 -48.88 92.37
CA LYS A 133 79.68 -49.12 92.32
C LYS A 133 78.88 -47.81 92.40
N SER A 134 79.22 -46.91 93.32
CA SER A 134 78.50 -45.65 93.50
C SER A 134 78.65 -44.72 92.29
N GLN A 135 79.83 -44.71 91.66
CA GLN A 135 80.05 -43.97 90.42
C GLN A 135 79.32 -44.61 89.23
N LEU A 136 79.39 -45.94 89.08
CA LEU A 136 78.63 -46.66 88.04
C LEU A 136 77.11 -46.50 88.18
N MET A 137 76.58 -46.40 89.41
CA MET A 137 75.17 -46.05 89.63
C MET A 137 74.83 -44.65 89.09
N LEU A 138 75.65 -43.64 89.39
CA LEU A 138 75.45 -42.27 88.87
C LEU A 138 75.59 -42.20 87.33
N GLU A 139 76.51 -42.98 86.75
CA GLU A 139 76.67 -43.10 85.31
C GLU A 139 75.46 -43.81 84.66
N ILE A 140 74.92 -44.87 85.30
CA ILE A 140 73.69 -45.54 84.88
C ILE A 140 72.49 -44.59 84.94
N ASP A 141 72.27 -43.87 86.03
CA ASP A 141 71.15 -42.93 86.18
C ASP A 141 71.22 -41.80 85.14
N ASN A 142 72.42 -41.27 84.86
CA ASN A 142 72.65 -40.28 83.81
C ASN A 142 72.37 -40.86 82.41
N VAL A 143 72.84 -42.06 82.09
CA VAL A 143 72.58 -42.72 80.80
C VAL A 143 71.11 -43.08 80.63
N LEU A 144 70.41 -43.49 81.70
CA LEU A 144 68.96 -43.70 81.69
C LEU A 144 68.19 -42.40 81.43
N GLY A 145 68.58 -41.30 82.06
CA GLY A 145 68.00 -39.97 81.80
C GLY A 145 68.23 -39.50 80.37
N GLN A 146 69.42 -39.73 79.81
CA GLN A 146 69.73 -39.43 78.41
C GLN A 146 68.92 -40.32 77.44
N LEU A 147 68.78 -41.60 77.74
CA LEU A 147 67.99 -42.55 76.95
C LEU A 147 66.50 -42.17 76.94
N ASP A 148 65.93 -41.86 78.10
CA ASP A 148 64.52 -41.46 78.22
C ASP A 148 64.24 -40.12 77.51
N GLY A 149 65.18 -39.16 77.59
CA GLY A 149 65.16 -37.93 76.79
C GLY A 149 65.23 -38.21 75.27
N ALA A 150 66.12 -39.11 74.85
CA ALA A 150 66.27 -39.50 73.44
C ALA A 150 65.04 -40.25 72.91
N LEU A 151 64.40 -41.10 73.70
CA LEU A 151 63.15 -41.80 73.35
C LEU A 151 62.00 -40.80 73.17
N LYS A 152 61.88 -39.80 74.05
CA LYS A 152 60.88 -38.72 73.93
C LYS A 152 61.12 -37.84 72.70
N ALA A 153 62.38 -37.52 72.41
CA ALA A 153 62.74 -36.80 71.18
C ALA A 153 62.43 -37.62 69.91
N LYS A 154 62.75 -38.92 69.92
CA LYS A 154 62.45 -39.87 68.84
C LYS A 154 60.95 -39.94 68.56
N ALA A 155 60.13 -40.18 69.59
CA ALA A 155 58.66 -40.24 69.44
C ALA A 155 58.07 -38.92 68.90
N SER A 156 58.59 -37.76 69.32
CA SER A 156 58.18 -36.46 68.78
C SER A 156 58.58 -36.26 67.32
N ALA A 157 59.72 -36.81 66.89
CA ALA A 157 60.15 -36.78 65.49
C ALA A 157 59.34 -37.74 64.61
N GLU A 158 59.04 -38.95 65.10
CA GLU A 158 58.22 -39.95 64.38
C GLU A 158 56.78 -39.45 64.17
N SER A 159 56.14 -38.90 65.21
CA SER A 159 54.80 -38.28 65.08
C SER A 159 54.77 -37.10 64.10
N LYS A 160 55.86 -36.33 63.99
CA LYS A 160 55.99 -35.27 62.97
C LYS A 160 56.19 -35.82 61.56
N LEU A 161 56.92 -36.92 61.41
CA LEU A 161 57.10 -37.61 60.12
C LEU A 161 55.77 -38.19 59.62
N GLU A 162 55.02 -38.91 60.46
CA GLU A 162 53.66 -39.39 60.12
C GLU A 162 52.74 -38.24 59.72
N GLY A 163 52.79 -37.12 60.45
CA GLY A 163 52.09 -35.89 60.11
C GLY A 163 52.45 -35.37 58.71
N LEU A 164 53.74 -35.27 58.40
CA LEU A 164 54.24 -34.79 57.11
C LEU A 164 53.94 -35.75 55.95
N ASP A 165 54.08 -37.06 56.13
CA ASP A 165 53.73 -38.05 55.10
C ASP A 165 52.21 -38.07 54.83
N SER A 166 51.38 -37.87 55.85
CA SER A 166 49.93 -37.73 55.66
C SER A 166 49.58 -36.46 54.87
N GLN A 167 50.30 -35.35 55.09
CA GLN A 167 50.17 -34.11 54.32
C GLN A 167 50.67 -34.28 52.88
N LEU A 168 51.85 -34.90 52.68
CA LEU A 168 52.42 -35.18 51.37
C LEU A 168 51.49 -36.06 50.53
N THR A 169 50.89 -37.08 51.14
CA THR A 169 49.93 -37.98 50.48
C THR A 169 48.66 -37.24 50.07
N ARG A 170 48.10 -36.38 50.94
CA ARG A 170 46.96 -35.51 50.61
C ARG A 170 47.28 -34.52 49.49
N LEU A 171 48.46 -33.89 49.52
CA LEU A 171 48.89 -32.94 48.49
C LEU A 171 49.12 -33.60 47.13
N LYS A 172 49.67 -34.83 47.10
CA LYS A 172 49.76 -35.64 45.87
C LYS A 172 48.38 -35.95 45.31
N ALA A 173 47.47 -36.50 46.12
CA ALA A 173 46.10 -36.80 45.69
C ALA A 173 45.35 -35.56 45.17
N LEU A 174 45.51 -34.40 45.82
CA LEU A 174 44.95 -33.13 45.36
C LEU A 174 45.59 -32.65 44.04
N THR A 175 46.89 -32.87 43.85
CA THR A 175 47.59 -32.52 42.61
C THR A 175 47.13 -33.40 41.45
N ASP A 176 46.99 -34.71 41.66
CA ASP A 176 46.51 -35.66 40.66
C ASP A 176 45.05 -35.37 40.27
N ASP A 177 44.21 -34.97 41.24
CA ASP A 177 42.82 -34.58 40.97
C ASP A 177 42.73 -33.26 40.21
N LEU A 178 43.51 -32.23 40.58
CA LEU A 178 43.61 -30.98 39.83
C LEU A 178 44.13 -31.18 38.39
N GLN A 179 45.04 -32.14 38.17
CA GLN A 179 45.49 -32.50 36.82
C GLN A 179 44.36 -33.15 35.99
N ARG A 180 43.53 -34.01 36.60
CA ARG A 180 42.34 -34.58 35.94
C ARG A 180 41.31 -33.50 35.63
N GLN A 181 40.97 -32.66 36.59
CA GLN A 181 40.06 -31.52 36.39
C GLN A 181 40.54 -30.60 35.25
N MET A 182 41.84 -30.32 35.15
CA MET A 182 42.38 -29.56 34.02
C MET A 182 42.30 -30.30 32.68
N ALA A 183 42.48 -31.63 32.65
CA ALA A 183 42.31 -32.42 31.44
C ALA A 183 40.83 -32.45 30.98
N ASP A 184 39.89 -32.60 31.91
CA ASP A 184 38.46 -32.58 31.65
C ASP A 184 37.99 -31.19 31.18
N VAL A 185 38.44 -30.11 31.82
CA VAL A 185 38.13 -28.72 31.42
C VAL A 185 38.70 -28.40 30.04
N ASN A 186 39.92 -28.83 29.70
CA ASN A 186 40.47 -28.65 28.35
C ASN A 186 39.71 -29.49 27.30
N SER A 187 39.25 -30.69 27.67
CA SER A 187 38.44 -31.56 26.81
C SER A 187 37.00 -31.05 26.61
N ALA A 188 36.42 -30.40 27.62
CA ALA A 188 35.15 -29.67 27.51
C ALA A 188 35.30 -28.42 26.65
N LYS A 189 36.33 -27.60 26.90
CA LYS A 189 36.66 -26.39 26.12
C LYS A 189 36.86 -26.71 24.63
N SER A 190 37.53 -27.81 24.32
CA SER A 190 37.77 -28.23 22.93
C SER A 190 36.49 -28.68 22.21
N ARG A 191 35.58 -29.38 22.92
CA ARG A 191 34.25 -29.73 22.40
C ARG A 191 33.38 -28.49 22.18
N LEU A 192 33.27 -27.62 23.19
CA LEU A 192 32.50 -26.38 23.11
C LEU A 192 33.02 -25.44 22.00
N ALA A 193 34.32 -25.44 21.72
CA ALA A 193 34.89 -24.69 20.60
C ALA A 193 34.46 -25.26 19.23
N ALA A 194 34.41 -26.58 19.07
CA ALA A 194 33.93 -27.24 17.86
C ALA A 194 32.40 -27.09 17.68
N GLU A 195 31.62 -27.27 18.76
CA GLU A 195 30.18 -27.05 18.79
C GLU A 195 29.84 -25.59 18.43
N ASN A 196 30.58 -24.61 18.95
CA ASN A 196 30.39 -23.21 18.60
C ASN A 196 30.74 -22.91 17.13
N PHE A 197 31.75 -23.57 16.56
CA PHE A 197 32.08 -23.44 15.13
C PHE A 197 30.97 -23.99 14.23
N GLU A 198 30.41 -25.16 14.57
CA GLU A 198 29.25 -25.73 13.86
C GLU A 198 27.97 -24.89 14.05
N LEU A 199 27.72 -24.35 15.24
CA LEU A 199 26.61 -23.43 15.48
C LEU A 199 26.72 -22.14 14.65
N VAL A 200 27.93 -21.58 14.50
CA VAL A 200 28.17 -20.43 13.62
C VAL A 200 27.93 -20.80 12.15
N ARG A 201 28.40 -21.97 11.68
CA ARG A 201 28.12 -22.45 10.32
C ARG A 201 26.62 -22.64 10.06
N VAL A 202 25.92 -23.31 10.95
CA VAL A 202 24.48 -23.55 10.87
C VAL A 202 23.68 -22.24 10.93
N ASN A 203 24.11 -21.26 11.74
CA ASN A 203 23.48 -19.95 11.77
C ASN A 203 23.68 -19.19 10.44
N GLN A 204 24.87 -19.24 9.82
CA GLN A 204 25.10 -18.67 8.48
C GLN A 204 24.25 -19.36 7.40
N GLU A 205 24.04 -20.67 7.50
CA GLU A 205 23.15 -21.42 6.61
C GLU A 205 21.67 -21.03 6.80
N TYR A 206 21.23 -20.76 8.04
CA TYR A 206 19.89 -20.22 8.31
C TYR A 206 19.73 -18.76 7.86
N GLU A 207 20.73 -17.90 8.06
CA GLU A 207 20.73 -16.52 7.55
C GLU A 207 20.58 -16.51 6.01
N ALA A 208 21.34 -17.35 5.29
CA ALA A 208 21.21 -17.52 3.85
C ALA A 208 19.83 -18.05 3.43
N GLN A 209 19.25 -18.99 4.18
CA GLN A 209 17.88 -19.47 3.95
C GLN A 209 16.83 -18.37 4.18
N VAL A 210 16.94 -17.58 5.26
CA VAL A 210 16.04 -16.46 5.55
C VAL A 210 16.09 -15.41 4.44
N VAL A 211 17.27 -15.06 3.94
CA VAL A 211 17.43 -14.15 2.78
C VAL A 211 16.74 -14.72 1.53
N ASN A 212 16.86 -16.02 1.27
CA ASN A 212 16.20 -16.66 0.13
C ASN A 212 14.68 -16.74 0.30
N PHE A 213 14.17 -17.12 1.49
CA PHE A 213 12.74 -17.11 1.78
C PHE A 213 12.15 -15.70 1.70
N SER A 214 12.88 -14.66 2.12
CA SER A 214 12.45 -13.26 1.97
C SER A 214 12.32 -12.85 0.51
N LYS A 215 13.25 -13.27 -0.36
CA LYS A 215 13.15 -13.05 -1.82
C LYS A 215 11.95 -13.77 -2.42
N THR A 216 11.77 -15.07 -2.12
CA THR A 216 10.63 -15.86 -2.62
C THR A 216 9.30 -15.29 -2.13
N LYS A 217 9.22 -14.85 -0.86
CA LYS A 217 8.07 -14.14 -0.31
C LYS A 217 7.77 -12.85 -1.08
N SER A 218 8.79 -12.03 -1.38
CA SER A 218 8.62 -10.80 -2.16
C SER A 218 8.09 -11.05 -3.57
N VAL A 219 8.49 -12.15 -4.22
CA VAL A 219 7.98 -12.54 -5.54
C VAL A 219 6.52 -13.02 -5.45
N LEU A 220 6.19 -13.80 -4.43
CA LEU A 220 4.82 -14.29 -4.20
C LEU A 220 3.86 -13.18 -3.77
N GLU A 221 4.32 -12.18 -3.01
CA GLU A 221 3.56 -10.97 -2.69
C GLU A 221 3.23 -10.18 -3.97
N GLY A 222 4.21 -9.96 -4.86
CA GLY A 222 3.98 -9.32 -6.16
C GLY A 222 2.98 -10.08 -7.04
N GLN A 223 3.16 -11.40 -7.20
CA GLN A 223 2.23 -12.25 -7.96
C GLN A 223 0.80 -12.23 -7.39
N LEU A 224 0.64 -12.08 -6.08
CA LEU A 224 -0.67 -11.95 -5.43
C LEU A 224 -1.31 -10.59 -5.74
N ASP A 225 -0.53 -9.52 -5.81
CA ASP A 225 -1.02 -8.18 -6.14
C ASP A 225 -1.34 -8.04 -7.64
N ASP A 226 -0.57 -8.66 -8.53
CA ASP A 226 -0.89 -8.80 -9.95
C ASP A 226 -2.24 -9.53 -10.15
N LEU A 227 -2.46 -10.64 -9.44
CA LEU A 227 -3.72 -11.38 -9.49
C LEU A 227 -4.92 -10.57 -8.95
N LYS A 228 -4.73 -9.75 -7.91
CA LYS A 228 -5.79 -8.83 -7.44
C LYS A 228 -6.15 -7.81 -8.51
N ARG A 229 -5.15 -7.22 -9.19
CA ARG A 229 -5.37 -6.22 -10.25
C ARG A 229 -6.15 -6.82 -11.42
N ALA A 230 -5.79 -8.02 -11.85
CA ALA A 230 -6.54 -8.76 -12.87
C ALA A 230 -8.00 -9.01 -12.44
N MET A 231 -8.24 -9.40 -11.18
CA MET A 231 -9.60 -9.57 -10.65
C MET A 231 -10.40 -8.26 -10.55
N ASP A 232 -9.77 -7.15 -10.17
CA ASP A 232 -10.40 -5.82 -10.13
C ASP A 232 -10.70 -5.28 -11.54
N GLU A 233 -9.82 -5.56 -12.51
CA GLU A 233 -10.04 -5.23 -13.91
C GLU A 233 -11.18 -6.06 -14.51
N ASP A 234 -11.23 -7.37 -14.26
CA ASP A 234 -12.39 -8.22 -14.62
C ASP A 234 -13.69 -7.76 -13.92
N ALA A 235 -13.62 -7.26 -12.68
CA ALA A 235 -14.77 -6.71 -12.00
C ALA A 235 -15.27 -5.40 -12.65
N ARG A 236 -14.36 -4.51 -13.07
CA ARG A 236 -14.68 -3.30 -13.83
C ARG A 236 -15.22 -3.63 -15.22
N ASN A 237 -14.60 -4.57 -15.93
CA ASN A 237 -15.06 -5.03 -17.25
C ASN A 237 -16.46 -5.66 -17.17
N ARG A 238 -16.73 -6.48 -16.15
CA ARG A 238 -18.06 -7.01 -15.88
C ARG A 238 -19.10 -5.92 -15.57
N LEU A 239 -18.73 -4.89 -14.80
CA LEU A 239 -19.62 -3.75 -14.52
C LEU A 239 -19.90 -2.91 -15.78
N ASN A 240 -18.88 -2.66 -16.60
CA ASN A 240 -19.01 -1.98 -17.90
C ASN A 240 -19.94 -2.77 -18.84
N LEU A 241 -19.73 -4.09 -18.95
CA LEU A 241 -20.60 -4.99 -19.73
C LEU A 241 -22.04 -5.02 -19.19
N GLN A 242 -22.24 -5.04 -17.87
CA GLN A 242 -23.57 -4.95 -17.27
C GLN A 242 -24.26 -3.61 -17.55
N THR A 243 -23.50 -2.52 -17.59
CA THR A 243 -24.00 -1.18 -17.94
C THR A 243 -24.38 -1.10 -19.42
N GLN A 244 -23.53 -1.63 -20.31
CA GLN A 244 -23.81 -1.76 -21.74
C GLN A 244 -25.00 -2.68 -22.03
N LEU A 245 -25.14 -3.80 -21.30
CA LEU A 245 -26.31 -4.67 -21.39
C LEU A 245 -27.59 -3.91 -21.00
N SER A 246 -27.51 -3.09 -19.94
CA SER A 246 -28.65 -2.29 -19.47
C SER A 246 -29.04 -1.22 -20.48
N SER A 247 -28.09 -0.54 -21.13
CA SER A 247 -28.39 0.41 -22.20
C SER A 247 -28.91 -0.28 -23.46
N LEU A 248 -28.33 -1.42 -23.87
CA LEU A 248 -28.84 -2.23 -24.98
C LEU A 248 -30.26 -2.76 -24.73
N GLN A 249 -30.60 -3.05 -23.48
CA GLN A 249 -31.95 -3.46 -23.10
C GLN A 249 -32.93 -2.28 -23.12
N MET A 250 -32.53 -1.09 -22.65
CA MET A 250 -33.32 0.14 -22.86
C MET A 250 -33.50 0.47 -24.34
N ASP A 251 -32.47 0.31 -25.17
CA ASP A 251 -32.54 0.51 -26.61
C ASP A 251 -33.47 -0.53 -27.29
N TYR A 252 -33.45 -1.79 -26.81
CA TYR A 252 -34.39 -2.83 -27.25
C TYR A 252 -35.83 -2.50 -26.87
N ASP A 253 -36.09 -2.11 -25.62
CA ASP A 253 -37.42 -1.75 -25.14
C ASP A 253 -37.97 -0.52 -25.90
N ASN A 254 -37.11 0.49 -26.16
CA ASN A 254 -37.42 1.65 -27.00
C ASN A 254 -37.71 1.26 -28.47
N LEU A 255 -36.96 0.30 -29.03
CA LEU A 255 -37.15 -0.16 -30.40
C LEU A 255 -38.43 -1.02 -30.53
N GLN A 256 -38.75 -1.82 -29.51
CA GLN A 256 -40.02 -2.55 -29.44
C GLN A 256 -41.21 -1.60 -29.35
N ALA A 257 -41.15 -0.58 -28.49
CA ALA A 257 -42.20 0.44 -28.39
C ALA A 257 -42.45 1.14 -29.75
N ARG A 258 -41.38 1.53 -30.46
CA ARG A 258 -41.48 2.09 -31.81
C ARG A 258 -42.04 1.10 -32.83
N TYR A 259 -41.69 -0.18 -32.73
CA TYR A 259 -42.25 -1.23 -33.60
C TYR A 259 -43.75 -1.43 -33.34
N GLU A 260 -44.21 -1.32 -32.09
CA GLU A 260 -45.63 -1.37 -31.73
C GLU A 260 -46.38 -0.12 -32.25
N GLU A 261 -45.83 1.09 -32.10
CA GLU A 261 -46.36 2.33 -32.69
C GLU A 261 -46.46 2.24 -34.23
N GLU A 262 -45.41 1.79 -34.91
CA GLU A 262 -45.37 1.61 -36.37
C GLU A 262 -46.36 0.53 -36.84
N ALA A 263 -46.54 -0.54 -36.04
CA ALA A 263 -47.53 -1.59 -36.32
C ALA A 263 -48.98 -1.09 -36.16
N GLU A 264 -49.26 -0.26 -35.14
CA GLU A 264 -50.56 0.41 -35.02
C GLU A 264 -50.79 1.42 -36.15
N ALA A 265 -49.78 2.22 -36.51
CA ALA A 265 -49.85 3.16 -37.64
C ALA A 265 -50.12 2.43 -38.97
N ALA A 266 -49.43 1.32 -39.22
CA ALA A 266 -49.65 0.46 -40.37
C ALA A 266 -51.04 -0.21 -40.35
N GLY A 267 -51.54 -0.61 -39.18
CA GLY A 267 -52.90 -1.12 -38.99
C GLY A 267 -53.96 -0.06 -39.31
N ASN A 268 -53.77 1.16 -38.81
CA ASN A 268 -54.64 2.31 -39.08
C ASN A 268 -54.64 2.70 -40.57
N LEU A 269 -53.47 2.75 -41.22
CA LEU A 269 -53.35 2.92 -42.67
C LEU A 269 -54.07 1.81 -43.45
N ARG A 270 -53.95 0.55 -43.02
CA ARG A 270 -54.63 -0.60 -43.64
C ARG A 270 -56.16 -0.48 -43.55
N ASN A 271 -56.67 -0.04 -42.40
CA ASN A 271 -58.09 0.27 -42.19
C ASN A 271 -58.55 1.46 -43.06
N GLN A 272 -57.72 2.50 -43.19
CA GLN A 272 -58.01 3.66 -44.02
C GLN A 272 -58.03 3.31 -45.52
N VAL A 273 -57.11 2.47 -45.99
CA VAL A 273 -57.10 1.92 -47.36
C VAL A 273 -58.30 0.99 -47.60
N ALA A 274 -58.69 0.17 -46.63
CA ALA A 274 -59.92 -0.64 -46.73
C ALA A 274 -61.17 0.24 -46.87
N LYS A 275 -61.25 1.34 -46.11
CA LYS A 275 -62.31 2.34 -46.25
C LYS A 275 -62.28 3.02 -47.63
N PHE A 276 -61.13 3.53 -48.08
CA PHE A 276 -61.02 4.16 -49.41
C PHE A 276 -61.38 3.21 -50.56
N ASN A 277 -61.10 1.90 -50.44
CA ASN A 277 -61.52 0.91 -51.42
C ASN A 277 -63.05 0.69 -51.42
N ALA A 278 -63.71 0.72 -50.25
CA ALA A 278 -65.17 0.69 -50.17
C ALA A 278 -65.81 1.98 -50.74
N ASP A 279 -65.25 3.15 -50.40
CA ASP A 279 -65.68 4.45 -50.93
C ASP A 279 -65.48 4.52 -52.46
N MET A 280 -64.38 3.96 -53.00
CA MET A 280 -64.13 3.81 -54.44
C MET A 280 -65.13 2.87 -55.13
N ALA A 281 -65.53 1.76 -54.51
CA ALA A 281 -66.55 0.87 -55.07
C ALA A 281 -67.95 1.53 -55.09
N ALA A 282 -68.28 2.30 -54.04
CA ALA A 282 -69.49 3.11 -53.99
C ALA A 282 -69.46 4.23 -55.05
N LEU A 283 -68.32 4.93 -55.21
CA LEU A 283 -68.13 5.93 -56.25
C LEU A 283 -68.25 5.34 -57.66
N LYS A 284 -67.62 4.19 -57.95
CA LYS A 284 -67.69 3.54 -59.27
C LYS A 284 -69.13 3.19 -59.64
N THR A 285 -69.88 2.56 -58.72
CA THR A 285 -71.29 2.23 -58.97
C THR A 285 -72.21 3.46 -59.01
N ARG A 286 -71.81 4.60 -58.42
CA ARG A 286 -72.49 5.89 -58.61
C ARG A 286 -72.22 6.46 -60.01
N LEU A 287 -70.94 6.52 -60.39
CA LEU A 287 -70.45 7.01 -61.69
C LEU A 287 -70.99 6.20 -62.87
N GLU A 288 -71.14 4.88 -62.75
CA GLU A 288 -71.74 4.03 -63.78
C GLU A 288 -73.21 4.39 -64.07
N ARG A 289 -73.97 4.84 -63.06
CA ARG A 289 -75.35 5.36 -63.23
C ARG A 289 -75.35 6.77 -63.80
N GLU A 290 -74.45 7.63 -63.32
CA GLU A 290 -74.28 9.00 -63.82
C GLU A 290 -73.88 8.99 -65.31
N LEU A 291 -73.04 8.05 -65.75
CA LEU A 291 -72.56 7.97 -67.12
C LEU A 291 -73.69 7.68 -68.13
N MET A 292 -74.63 6.79 -67.79
CA MET A 292 -75.80 6.51 -68.64
C MET A 292 -76.69 7.74 -68.80
N ALA A 293 -77.02 8.42 -67.70
CA ALA A 293 -77.80 9.66 -67.74
C ALA A 293 -77.08 10.76 -68.54
N LYS A 294 -75.74 10.87 -68.40
CA LYS A 294 -74.95 11.83 -69.18
C LYS A 294 -74.86 11.49 -70.66
N THR A 295 -74.86 10.22 -71.07
CA THR A 295 -74.91 9.89 -72.51
C THR A 295 -76.20 10.35 -73.19
N GLU A 296 -77.34 10.33 -72.48
CA GLU A 296 -78.60 10.88 -72.99
C GLU A 296 -78.57 12.42 -73.05
N GLU A 297 -78.05 13.10 -72.01
CA GLU A 297 -77.84 14.55 -72.03
C GLU A 297 -76.89 15.00 -73.15
N PHE A 298 -75.83 14.22 -73.46
CA PHE A 298 -74.80 14.62 -74.42
C PHE A 298 -75.32 14.73 -75.86
N GLU A 299 -76.28 13.91 -76.30
CA GLU A 299 -76.87 14.05 -77.63
C GLU A 299 -77.66 15.37 -77.77
N GLU A 300 -78.35 15.81 -76.71
CA GLU A 300 -79.10 17.05 -76.73
C GLU A 300 -78.21 18.28 -76.52
N LEU A 301 -77.17 18.17 -75.68
CA LEU A 301 -76.10 19.17 -75.58
C LEU A 301 -75.37 19.37 -76.92
N LYS A 302 -75.13 18.31 -77.70
CA LYS A 302 -74.47 18.41 -79.00
C LYS A 302 -75.23 19.30 -79.98
N ARG A 303 -76.58 19.29 -79.95
CA ARG A 303 -77.42 20.23 -80.73
C ARG A 303 -77.30 21.68 -80.25
N LYS A 304 -77.22 21.88 -78.93
CA LYS A 304 -77.08 23.22 -78.31
C LYS A 304 -75.68 23.82 -78.53
N LEU A 305 -74.63 22.99 -78.53
CA LEU A 305 -73.24 23.39 -78.71
C LEU A 305 -72.94 23.96 -80.11
N THR A 306 -73.58 23.46 -81.18
CA THR A 306 -73.42 24.02 -82.53
C THR A 306 -73.84 25.50 -82.60
N VAL A 307 -74.91 25.89 -81.88
CA VAL A 307 -75.34 27.30 -81.76
C VAL A 307 -74.41 28.10 -80.83
N ARG A 308 -73.92 27.48 -79.76
CA ARG A 308 -73.02 28.16 -78.82
C ARG A 308 -71.62 28.43 -79.40
N ILE A 309 -71.15 27.65 -80.37
CA ILE A 309 -69.86 27.90 -81.04
C ILE A 309 -69.86 29.27 -81.72
N THR A 310 -70.89 29.58 -82.52
CA THR A 310 -71.02 30.88 -83.19
C THR A 310 -71.13 32.06 -82.22
N GLU A 311 -71.73 31.88 -81.03
CA GLU A 311 -71.73 32.93 -79.99
C GLU A 311 -70.38 33.09 -79.28
N LEU A 312 -69.53 32.05 -79.28
CA LEU A 312 -68.21 32.08 -78.64
C LEU A 312 -67.13 32.69 -79.55
N GLU A 313 -67.32 32.67 -80.87
CA GLU A 313 -66.42 33.31 -81.83
C GLU A 313 -66.44 34.85 -81.66
N ASP A 314 -67.63 35.46 -81.51
CA ASP A 314 -67.78 36.88 -81.17
C ASP A 314 -67.12 37.25 -79.82
N ILE A 315 -67.27 36.39 -78.81
CA ILE A 315 -66.69 36.60 -77.48
C ILE A 315 -65.15 36.49 -77.51
N ALA A 316 -64.60 35.60 -78.35
CA ALA A 316 -63.16 35.41 -78.49
C ALA A 316 -62.45 36.63 -79.10
N GLU A 317 -63.10 37.37 -80.00
CA GLU A 317 -62.57 38.64 -80.51
C GLU A 317 -62.57 39.73 -79.40
N HIS A 318 -63.61 39.76 -78.56
CA HIS A 318 -63.66 40.69 -77.42
C HIS A 318 -62.54 40.41 -76.40
N GLU A 319 -62.35 39.15 -75.99
CA GLU A 319 -61.31 38.74 -75.04
C GLU A 319 -59.87 38.92 -75.58
N ARG A 320 -59.65 38.86 -76.91
CA ARG A 320 -58.36 39.25 -77.51
C ARG A 320 -57.97 40.69 -77.22
N THR A 321 -58.94 41.62 -77.18
CA THR A 321 -58.66 43.02 -76.81
C THR A 321 -58.31 43.16 -75.32
N ARG A 322 -58.93 42.32 -74.46
CA ARG A 322 -58.66 42.26 -73.02
C ARG A 322 -57.26 41.71 -72.73
N ALA A 323 -56.87 40.62 -73.40
CA ALA A 323 -55.53 40.03 -73.30
C ALA A 323 -54.42 41.05 -73.62
N ASN A 324 -54.59 41.85 -74.68
CA ASN A 324 -53.64 42.91 -75.06
C ASN A 324 -53.47 44.03 -74.01
N ASN A 325 -54.44 44.21 -73.12
CA ASN A 325 -54.34 45.13 -71.99
C ASN A 325 -53.71 44.43 -70.76
N LEU A 326 -54.05 43.17 -70.52
CA LEU A 326 -53.46 42.34 -69.46
C LEU A 326 -51.95 42.12 -69.64
N GLU A 327 -51.48 41.95 -70.88
CA GLU A 327 -50.04 41.81 -71.19
C GLU A 327 -49.25 43.08 -70.78
N LYS A 328 -49.85 44.28 -70.92
CA LYS A 328 -49.23 45.55 -70.52
C LYS A 328 -49.16 45.71 -69.00
N THR A 329 -50.19 45.26 -68.26
CA THR A 329 -50.12 45.21 -66.79
C THR A 329 -49.14 44.16 -66.28
N LYS A 330 -49.06 43.00 -66.95
CA LYS A 330 -48.11 41.92 -66.65
C LYS A 330 -46.66 42.39 -66.77
N VAL A 331 -46.31 43.17 -67.80
CA VAL A 331 -44.95 43.74 -67.93
C VAL A 331 -44.63 44.69 -66.77
N LYS A 332 -45.56 45.55 -66.34
CA LYS A 332 -45.36 46.42 -65.16
C LYS A 332 -45.16 45.61 -63.87
N LEU A 333 -46.06 44.66 -63.60
CA LEU A 333 -45.97 43.76 -62.44
C LEU A 333 -44.68 42.93 -62.45
N THR A 334 -44.14 42.58 -63.63
CA THR A 334 -42.86 41.86 -63.73
C THR A 334 -41.65 42.72 -63.36
N ILE A 335 -41.75 44.06 -63.45
CA ILE A 335 -40.73 44.99 -62.96
C ILE A 335 -40.88 45.16 -61.45
N GLU A 336 -42.10 45.45 -60.96
CA GLU A 336 -42.39 45.56 -59.52
C GLU A 336 -42.02 44.28 -58.75
N ILE A 337 -42.25 43.09 -59.33
CA ILE A 337 -41.82 41.81 -58.74
C ILE A 337 -40.29 41.69 -58.65
N LYS A 338 -39.53 42.22 -59.63
CA LYS A 338 -38.06 42.20 -59.55
C LYS A 338 -37.52 43.17 -58.51
N ASP A 339 -38.11 44.35 -58.41
CA ASP A 339 -37.72 45.34 -57.41
C ASP A 339 -38.04 44.81 -56.00
N LEU A 340 -39.23 44.20 -55.80
CA LEU A 340 -39.61 43.52 -54.56
C LEU A 340 -38.83 42.23 -54.28
N GLN A 341 -38.27 41.57 -55.29
CA GLN A 341 -37.36 40.44 -55.12
C GLN A 341 -35.99 40.90 -54.61
N ALA A 342 -35.42 41.96 -55.19
CA ALA A 342 -34.18 42.56 -54.70
C ALA A 342 -34.34 43.12 -53.28
N GLU A 343 -35.49 43.72 -52.95
CA GLU A 343 -35.81 44.19 -51.60
C GLU A 343 -35.99 43.01 -50.62
N ASN A 344 -36.61 41.90 -51.03
CA ASN A 344 -36.68 40.67 -50.22
C ASN A 344 -35.30 40.03 -50.02
N GLU A 345 -34.44 40.00 -51.03
CA GLU A 345 -33.08 39.44 -50.90
C GLU A 345 -32.22 40.28 -49.94
N ALA A 346 -32.35 41.61 -49.97
CA ALA A 346 -31.74 42.51 -48.99
C ALA A 346 -32.29 42.29 -47.57
N LEU A 347 -33.62 42.24 -47.42
CA LEU A 347 -34.28 41.99 -46.12
C LEU A 347 -34.01 40.57 -45.59
N ALA A 348 -33.77 39.59 -46.46
CA ALA A 348 -33.38 38.23 -46.07
C ALA A 348 -31.94 38.17 -45.59
N ALA A 349 -31.03 38.93 -46.21
CA ALA A 349 -29.66 39.10 -45.73
C ALA A 349 -29.61 39.83 -44.36
N GLU A 350 -30.38 40.91 -44.20
CA GLU A 350 -30.50 41.63 -42.93
C GLU A 350 -31.14 40.75 -41.84
N ASN A 351 -32.21 40.00 -42.13
CA ASN A 351 -32.76 38.99 -41.20
C ASN A 351 -31.74 37.90 -40.89
N GLY A 352 -30.87 37.51 -41.83
CA GLY A 352 -29.78 36.56 -41.61
C GLY A 352 -28.79 37.07 -40.56
N GLU A 353 -28.31 38.31 -40.70
CA GLU A 353 -27.45 38.96 -39.69
C GLU A 353 -28.16 39.14 -38.35
N LEU A 354 -29.41 39.63 -38.34
CA LEU A 354 -30.18 39.82 -37.12
C LEU A 354 -30.45 38.50 -36.39
N THR A 355 -30.75 37.42 -37.12
CA THR A 355 -30.90 36.06 -36.57
C THR A 355 -29.57 35.54 -36.01
N HIS A 356 -28.45 35.83 -36.66
CA HIS A 356 -27.14 35.43 -36.15
C HIS A 356 -26.76 36.20 -34.88
N ARG A 357 -27.00 37.52 -34.83
CA ARG A 357 -26.80 38.35 -33.63
C ARG A 357 -27.76 37.96 -32.50
N ALA A 358 -29.01 37.61 -32.81
CA ALA A 358 -29.98 37.09 -31.85
C ALA A 358 -29.48 35.78 -31.22
N LYS A 359 -29.00 34.81 -32.03
CA LYS A 359 -28.42 33.56 -31.51
C LYS A 359 -27.13 33.78 -30.70
N GLN A 360 -26.30 34.75 -31.06
CA GLN A 360 -25.14 35.13 -30.24
C GLN A 360 -25.58 35.73 -28.89
N ALA A 361 -26.64 36.56 -28.88
CA ALA A 361 -27.21 37.12 -27.66
C ALA A 361 -27.92 36.07 -26.80
N GLU A 362 -28.65 35.12 -27.39
CA GLU A 362 -29.23 33.95 -26.70
C GLU A 362 -28.14 33.08 -26.08
N ASN A 363 -27.06 32.77 -26.80
CA ASN A 363 -25.93 32.01 -26.27
C ASN A 363 -25.28 32.74 -25.08
N LEU A 364 -25.03 34.05 -25.20
CA LEU A 364 -24.47 34.85 -24.11
C LEU A 364 -25.43 34.94 -22.91
N ALA A 365 -26.74 35.07 -23.15
CA ALA A 365 -27.76 35.07 -22.10
C ALA A 365 -27.87 33.70 -21.40
N ASN A 366 -27.79 32.60 -22.15
CA ASN A 366 -27.78 31.24 -21.61
C ASN A 366 -26.51 30.97 -20.78
N GLU A 367 -25.34 31.44 -21.22
CA GLU A 367 -24.08 31.28 -20.48
C GLU A 367 -24.04 32.17 -19.22
N LEU A 368 -24.61 33.38 -19.28
CA LEU A 368 -24.79 34.23 -18.11
C LEU A 368 -25.83 33.66 -17.13
N GLN A 369 -26.96 33.14 -17.62
CA GLN A 369 -27.97 32.48 -16.79
C GLN A 369 -27.37 31.24 -16.11
N ARG A 370 -26.66 30.40 -16.85
CA ARG A 370 -25.96 29.24 -16.31
C ARG A 370 -24.96 29.63 -15.23
N ARG A 371 -24.20 30.72 -15.40
CA ARG A 371 -23.33 31.29 -14.36
C ARG A 371 -24.10 31.81 -13.14
N VAL A 372 -25.27 32.41 -13.32
CA VAL A 372 -26.15 32.81 -12.22
C VAL A 372 -26.68 31.59 -11.47
N ASP A 373 -27.05 30.51 -12.17
CA ASP A 373 -27.51 29.25 -11.57
C ASP A 373 -26.36 28.57 -10.80
N GLU A 374 -25.17 28.46 -11.40
CA GLU A 374 -23.96 27.92 -10.77
C GLU A 374 -23.57 28.72 -9.51
N MET A 375 -23.51 30.06 -9.58
CA MET A 375 -23.29 30.91 -8.40
C MET A 375 -24.42 30.80 -7.36
N THR A 376 -25.67 30.58 -7.77
CA THR A 376 -26.80 30.38 -6.84
C THR A 376 -26.67 29.05 -6.09
N VAL A 377 -26.18 28.00 -6.74
CA VAL A 377 -25.83 26.72 -6.09
C VAL A 377 -24.65 26.89 -5.11
N GLU A 378 -23.60 27.63 -5.50
CA GLU A 378 -22.48 27.94 -4.60
C GLU A 378 -22.93 28.75 -3.36
N ILE A 379 -23.73 29.81 -3.55
CA ILE A 379 -24.28 30.60 -2.44
C ILE A 379 -25.16 29.75 -1.52
N ASN A 380 -26.00 28.85 -2.07
CA ASN A 380 -26.85 27.98 -1.26
C ASN A 380 -26.06 26.91 -0.49
N THR A 381 -25.00 26.34 -1.08
CA THR A 381 -24.13 25.38 -0.39
C THR A 381 -23.27 26.06 0.69
N LEU A 382 -22.73 27.25 0.42
CA LEU A 382 -21.99 28.05 1.40
C LEU A 382 -22.89 28.52 2.56
N ASN A 383 -24.12 28.99 2.30
CA ASN A 383 -25.09 29.31 3.35
C ASN A 383 -25.45 28.08 4.19
N SER A 384 -25.64 26.91 3.56
CA SER A 384 -25.91 25.66 4.27
C SER A 384 -24.75 25.24 5.18
N ALA A 385 -23.51 25.38 4.71
CA ALA A 385 -22.31 25.12 5.49
C ALA A 385 -22.14 26.13 6.65
N ASN A 386 -22.40 27.43 6.41
CA ASN A 386 -22.35 28.45 7.45
C ASN A 386 -23.40 28.19 8.56
N ASN A 387 -24.63 27.88 8.18
CA ASN A 387 -25.69 27.52 9.15
C ASN A 387 -25.34 26.29 9.99
N ALA A 388 -24.68 25.29 9.41
CA ALA A 388 -24.17 24.12 10.14
C ALA A 388 -23.05 24.52 11.14
N LEU A 389 -22.10 25.35 10.72
CA LEU A 389 -21.02 25.87 11.56
C LEU A 389 -21.54 26.76 12.71
N GLU A 390 -22.57 27.58 12.47
CA GLU A 390 -23.25 28.36 13.52
C GLU A 390 -23.95 27.43 14.53
N GLY A 391 -24.61 26.37 14.05
CA GLY A 391 -25.21 25.34 14.91
C GLY A 391 -24.19 24.64 15.81
N ASP A 392 -23.06 24.20 15.26
CA ASP A 392 -21.98 23.58 16.05
C ASP A 392 -21.29 24.57 17.00
N ASN A 393 -21.14 25.84 16.62
CA ASN A 393 -20.59 26.90 17.48
C ASN A 393 -21.52 27.16 18.69
N MET A 394 -22.84 27.18 18.48
CA MET A 394 -23.84 27.25 19.54
C MET A 394 -23.79 26.02 20.46
N ARG A 395 -23.68 24.80 19.88
CA ARG A 395 -23.56 23.55 20.63
C ARG A 395 -22.30 23.50 21.50
N LEU A 396 -21.14 23.89 20.95
CA LEU A 396 -19.86 23.93 21.67
C LEU A 396 -19.87 24.97 22.79
N LYS A 397 -20.49 26.15 22.60
CA LYS A 397 -20.67 27.15 23.68
C LYS A 397 -21.47 26.60 24.86
N GLY A 398 -22.53 25.82 24.60
CA GLY A 398 -23.27 25.12 25.65
C GLY A 398 -22.37 24.15 26.44
N GLN A 399 -21.64 23.28 25.74
CA GLN A 399 -20.74 22.31 26.37
C GLN A 399 -19.61 22.94 27.19
N VAL A 400 -19.10 24.11 26.78
CA VAL A 400 -18.11 24.88 27.57
C VAL A 400 -18.73 25.44 28.86
N GLY A 401 -20.00 25.84 28.84
CA GLY A 401 -20.75 26.23 30.04
C GLY A 401 -20.85 25.07 31.05
N ASP A 402 -21.38 23.92 30.61
CA ASP A 402 -21.58 22.72 31.43
C ASP A 402 -20.27 22.24 32.11
N LEU A 403 -19.14 22.38 31.42
CA LEU A 403 -17.82 22.01 31.95
C LEU A 403 -17.29 23.03 32.97
N THR A 404 -17.58 24.32 32.77
CA THR A 404 -17.17 25.40 33.70
C THR A 404 -17.87 25.24 35.05
N ASP A 405 -19.18 24.97 35.06
CA ASP A 405 -19.95 24.74 36.28
C ASP A 405 -19.53 23.45 37.01
N ARG A 406 -19.08 22.42 36.29
CA ARG A 406 -18.51 21.20 36.90
C ARG A 406 -17.20 21.46 37.61
N ILE A 407 -16.29 22.23 37.01
CA ILE A 407 -15.01 22.61 37.64
C ILE A 407 -15.26 23.42 38.93
N ALA A 408 -16.17 24.39 38.88
CA ALA A 408 -16.50 25.25 40.02
C ALA A 408 -17.11 24.49 41.23
N ASN A 409 -17.67 23.30 41.02
CA ASN A 409 -18.16 22.43 42.10
C ASN A 409 -17.07 21.54 42.67
N LEU A 410 -16.21 20.93 41.83
CA LEU A 410 -15.08 20.11 42.29
C LEU A 410 -14.10 20.89 43.17
N ASP A 411 -13.85 22.17 42.85
CA ASP A 411 -13.01 23.08 43.65
C ASP A 411 -13.55 23.34 45.08
N ARG A 412 -14.84 23.08 45.33
CA ARG A 412 -15.46 23.23 46.66
C ARG A 412 -15.25 21.98 47.53
N GLU A 413 -15.48 20.79 46.97
CA GLU A 413 -15.24 19.52 47.67
C GLU A 413 -13.76 19.37 48.07
N ASN A 414 -12.85 19.71 47.15
CA ASN A 414 -11.40 19.58 47.36
C ASN A 414 -10.90 20.42 48.56
N ARG A 415 -11.55 21.56 48.84
CA ARG A 415 -11.25 22.39 50.03
C ARG A 415 -11.75 21.75 51.32
N GLN A 416 -12.97 21.20 51.34
CA GLN A 416 -13.52 20.55 52.54
C GLN A 416 -12.70 19.34 53.00
N LEU A 417 -12.23 18.51 52.05
CA LEU A 417 -11.37 17.36 52.34
C LEU A 417 -9.99 17.78 52.90
N GLY A 418 -9.46 18.94 52.46
CA GLY A 418 -8.17 19.46 52.90
C GLY A 418 -8.10 19.84 54.38
N ASP A 419 -9.19 20.34 54.96
CA ASP A 419 -9.22 20.75 56.37
C ASP A 419 -9.43 19.57 57.33
N GLN A 420 -10.26 18.58 56.96
CA GLN A 420 -10.43 17.33 57.73
C GLN A 420 -9.10 16.56 57.92
N LEU A 421 -8.19 16.65 56.93
CA LEU A 421 -6.87 16.03 56.97
C LEU A 421 -5.89 16.72 57.95
N LYS A 422 -6.15 17.96 58.38
CA LYS A 422 -5.34 18.65 59.39
C LYS A 422 -5.71 18.23 60.81
N GLU A 423 -7.01 18.19 61.09
CA GLU A 423 -7.56 17.96 62.43
C GLU A 423 -7.18 16.57 62.96
N THR A 424 -7.37 15.54 62.13
CA THR A 424 -6.98 14.15 62.41
C THR A 424 -5.49 13.97 62.70
N LYS A 425 -4.60 14.73 62.05
CA LYS A 425 -3.15 14.69 62.29
C LYS A 425 -2.73 15.31 63.63
N SER A 426 -3.57 16.14 64.25
CA SER A 426 -3.29 16.70 65.58
C SER A 426 -3.50 15.65 66.67
N ALA A 427 -4.65 14.96 66.66
CA ALA A 427 -5.02 13.98 67.69
C ALA A 427 -4.01 12.83 67.85
N LEU A 428 -3.39 12.38 66.75
CA LEU A 428 -2.41 11.29 66.75
C LEU A 428 -1.12 11.63 67.52
N ARG A 429 -0.74 12.92 67.62
CA ARG A 429 0.51 13.32 68.30
C ARG A 429 0.43 13.26 69.82
N ASP A 430 -0.72 13.57 70.41
CA ASP A 430 -0.88 13.59 71.87
C ASP A 430 -1.10 12.20 72.46
N ALA A 431 -1.57 11.24 71.66
CA ALA A 431 -1.66 9.83 72.07
C ALA A 431 -0.27 9.23 72.37
N ASN A 432 0.68 9.39 71.45
CA ASN A 432 2.00 8.76 71.54
C ASN A 432 2.83 9.21 72.77
N ARG A 433 2.64 10.45 73.23
CA ARG A 433 3.34 10.97 74.43
C ARG A 433 2.96 10.26 75.72
N ARG A 434 1.72 9.77 75.84
CA ARG A 434 1.21 9.15 77.07
C ARG A 434 1.68 7.71 77.26
N LEU A 435 2.23 7.09 76.21
CA LEU A 435 2.71 5.72 76.26
C LEU A 435 4.09 5.63 76.94
N THR A 436 5.01 6.51 76.54
CA THR A 436 6.41 6.52 77.01
C THR A 436 6.56 6.77 78.51
N ASP A 437 5.66 7.55 79.12
CA ASP A 437 5.75 7.92 80.53
C ASP A 437 5.44 6.75 81.48
N LEU A 438 4.69 5.74 81.01
CA LEU A 438 4.28 4.58 81.81
C LEU A 438 5.34 3.46 81.86
N GLU A 439 6.14 3.30 80.79
CA GLU A 439 7.13 2.24 80.69
C GLU A 439 8.31 2.44 81.67
N ALA A 440 8.72 3.69 81.87
CA ALA A 440 9.82 4.04 82.77
C ALA A 440 9.55 3.70 84.25
N LEU A 441 8.30 3.90 84.72
CA LEU A 441 7.95 3.72 86.14
C LEU A 441 8.05 2.25 86.60
N ARG A 442 7.78 1.30 85.69
CA ARG A 442 7.76 -0.13 86.02
C ARG A 442 9.16 -0.67 86.36
N SER A 443 10.18 -0.28 85.60
CA SER A 443 11.55 -0.82 85.74
C SER A 443 12.23 -0.48 87.07
N GLN A 444 11.74 0.55 87.79
CA GLN A 444 12.29 0.96 89.08
C GLN A 444 11.94 -0.05 90.20
N LEU A 445 10.70 -0.54 90.21
CA LEU A 445 10.14 -1.33 91.31
C LEU A 445 10.61 -2.80 91.31
N GLU A 446 11.04 -3.32 90.16
CA GLU A 446 11.53 -4.70 90.04
C GLU A 446 12.90 -4.88 90.73
N ALA A 447 13.72 -3.82 90.86
CA ALA A 447 15.08 -3.88 91.42
C ALA A 447 15.17 -3.79 92.95
N ASP A 448 14.19 -3.19 93.63
CA ASP A 448 14.22 -3.01 95.09
C ASP A 448 13.89 -4.31 95.86
N GLY A 449 13.25 -5.30 95.20
CA GLY A 449 12.80 -6.55 95.82
C GLY A 449 13.92 -7.51 96.21
N ASP A 450 14.85 -7.79 95.29
CA ASP A 450 15.86 -8.85 95.46
C ASP A 450 16.83 -8.58 96.62
N ASN A 451 17.16 -7.30 96.86
CA ASN A 451 18.13 -6.88 97.87
C ASN A 451 17.71 -7.22 99.31
N LEU A 452 16.41 -7.32 99.59
CA LEU A 452 15.87 -7.60 100.92
C LEU A 452 15.93 -9.09 101.31
N ALA A 453 15.96 -10.00 100.33
CA ALA A 453 15.93 -11.44 100.61
C ALA A 453 17.26 -11.98 101.17
N SER A 454 18.40 -11.46 100.72
CA SER A 454 19.72 -11.98 101.08
C SER A 454 20.11 -11.71 102.54
N ALA A 455 19.64 -10.61 103.13
CA ALA A 455 20.12 -10.15 104.45
C ALA A 455 19.54 -10.92 105.65
N LEU A 456 18.53 -11.78 105.44
CA LEU A 456 17.85 -12.49 106.52
C LEU A 456 18.53 -13.82 106.89
N HIS A 457 19.19 -14.48 105.94
CA HIS A 457 19.67 -15.86 106.09
C HIS A 457 20.90 -15.98 107.01
N ASP A 458 21.88 -15.09 106.81
CA ASP A 458 23.18 -15.11 107.51
C ASP A 458 23.07 -14.95 109.04
N ALA A 459 21.94 -14.44 109.54
CA ALA A 459 21.70 -14.20 110.96
C ALA A 459 21.29 -15.46 111.75
N GLU A 460 20.77 -16.50 111.10
CA GLU A 460 20.12 -17.64 111.79
C GLU A 460 21.04 -18.83 112.12
N GLU A 461 22.22 -18.91 111.50
CA GLU A 461 23.18 -20.00 111.75
C GLU A 461 24.08 -19.73 112.96
N ALA A 462 24.58 -18.50 113.10
CA ALA A 462 25.61 -18.13 114.08
C ALA A 462 25.20 -18.34 115.56
N LEU A 463 23.90 -18.36 115.86
CA LEU A 463 23.39 -18.51 117.22
C LEU A 463 23.55 -19.93 117.78
N LYS A 464 23.43 -20.97 116.94
CA LYS A 464 23.28 -22.38 117.35
C LYS A 464 24.59 -23.02 117.85
N GLU A 465 25.74 -22.52 117.41
CA GLU A 465 27.06 -23.08 117.70
C GLU A 465 27.56 -22.81 119.13
N LEU A 466 27.01 -21.79 119.81
CA LEU A 466 27.54 -21.29 121.08
C LEU A 466 26.99 -22.02 122.31
N GLU A 467 25.73 -22.48 122.28
CA GLU A 467 25.07 -23.08 123.44
C GLU A 467 25.67 -24.44 123.85
N VAL A 468 26.08 -25.25 122.87
CA VAL A 468 26.53 -26.64 123.08
C VAL A 468 27.86 -26.71 123.85
N LYS A 469 28.76 -25.75 123.64
CA LYS A 469 30.16 -25.79 124.15
C LYS A 469 30.26 -25.50 125.65
N TYR A 470 29.23 -24.91 126.28
CA TYR A 470 29.25 -24.52 127.70
C TYR A 470 29.01 -25.69 128.68
N VAL A 471 28.10 -26.62 128.35
CA VAL A 471 27.59 -27.62 129.30
C VAL A 471 28.63 -28.72 129.64
N ALA A 472 29.50 -29.06 128.70
CA ALA A 472 30.41 -30.20 128.84
C ALA A 472 31.51 -30.01 129.92
N SER A 473 32.01 -28.79 130.09
CA SER A 473 33.19 -28.53 130.94
C SER A 473 32.91 -28.56 132.44
N GLN A 474 31.64 -28.42 132.87
CA GLN A 474 31.29 -28.21 134.28
C GLN A 474 31.37 -29.49 135.14
N ASN A 475 31.15 -30.67 134.54
CA ASN A 475 30.89 -31.89 135.29
C ASN A 475 32.14 -32.73 135.63
N ALA A 476 33.18 -32.71 134.79
CA ALA A 476 34.33 -33.61 134.91
C ALA A 476 35.26 -33.28 136.10
N LEU A 477 35.28 -32.02 136.56
CA LEU A 477 36.29 -31.50 137.50
C LEU A 477 36.11 -31.96 138.95
N ASN A 478 34.88 -32.35 139.35
CA ASN A 478 34.52 -32.48 140.77
C ASN A 478 34.80 -33.87 141.38
N HIS A 479 34.76 -34.95 140.60
CA HIS A 479 34.87 -36.31 141.16
C HIS A 479 36.32 -36.70 141.50
N LEU A 480 37.27 -36.19 140.72
CA LEU A 480 38.70 -36.56 140.77
C LEU A 480 39.46 -36.11 142.03
N LYS A 481 38.84 -35.33 142.93
CA LYS A 481 39.47 -34.82 144.16
C LYS A 481 39.29 -35.70 145.40
N SER A 482 38.21 -36.46 145.52
CA SER A 482 37.81 -37.00 146.83
C SER A 482 38.44 -38.35 147.21
N GLU A 483 38.70 -39.25 146.26
CA GLU A 483 39.19 -40.61 146.58
C GLU A 483 40.70 -40.67 146.86
N MET A 484 41.48 -39.73 146.31
CA MET A 484 42.94 -39.82 146.30
C MET A 484 43.58 -39.60 147.68
N GLU A 485 42.99 -38.75 148.52
CA GLU A 485 43.61 -38.34 149.79
C GLU A 485 43.58 -39.44 150.88
N GLN A 486 42.62 -40.38 150.80
CA GLN A 486 42.49 -41.44 151.81
C GLN A 486 43.37 -42.67 151.50
N ARG A 487 43.44 -43.09 150.24
CA ARG A 487 44.19 -44.31 149.84
C ARG A 487 45.72 -44.21 150.02
N LEU A 488 46.28 -43.01 150.19
CA LEU A 488 47.73 -42.83 150.38
C LEU A 488 48.24 -43.54 151.64
N ARG A 489 47.63 -43.25 152.80
CA ARG A 489 48.23 -43.58 154.12
C ARG A 489 48.26 -45.07 154.43
N GLU A 490 47.24 -45.81 153.99
CA GLU A 490 47.17 -47.27 154.17
C GLU A 490 48.18 -48.02 153.28
N LYS A 491 48.65 -47.39 152.19
CA LYS A 491 49.63 -48.00 151.28
C LYS A 491 51.08 -47.82 151.74
N ASP A 492 51.40 -46.78 152.51
CA ASP A 492 52.78 -46.53 152.95
C ASP A 492 53.37 -47.66 153.81
N GLU A 493 52.56 -48.32 154.66
CA GLU A 493 53.01 -49.45 155.49
C GLU A 493 53.09 -50.79 154.72
N GLU A 494 52.20 -51.01 153.74
CA GLU A 494 52.34 -52.14 152.80
C GLU A 494 53.57 -51.98 151.90
N LEU A 495 53.87 -50.74 151.47
CA LEU A 495 54.91 -50.43 150.49
C LEU A 495 56.31 -50.88 150.93
N GLU A 496 56.65 -50.92 152.21
CA GLU A 496 57.98 -51.37 152.67
C GLU A 496 58.18 -52.89 152.48
N ASN A 497 57.11 -53.68 152.60
CA ASN A 497 57.14 -55.11 152.25
C ASN A 497 56.98 -55.33 150.74
N LEU A 498 56.14 -54.51 150.08
CA LEU A 498 55.97 -54.55 148.63
C LEU A 498 57.29 -54.24 147.91
N ARG A 499 58.10 -53.29 148.39
CA ARG A 499 59.39 -52.88 147.80
C ARG A 499 60.28 -54.06 147.40
N LYS A 500 60.32 -55.13 148.22
CA LYS A 500 61.18 -56.30 147.98
C LYS A 500 60.61 -57.30 146.96
N SER A 501 59.30 -57.32 146.72
CA SER A 501 58.71 -58.06 145.60
C SER A 501 58.65 -57.22 144.33
N THR A 502 58.36 -55.91 144.46
CA THR A 502 58.30 -54.99 143.32
C THR A 502 59.62 -54.84 142.61
N THR A 503 60.80 -54.90 143.26
CA THR A 503 62.07 -54.80 142.51
C THR A 503 62.17 -55.88 141.42
N ARG A 504 61.69 -57.10 141.68
CA ARG A 504 61.70 -58.20 140.68
C ARG A 504 60.64 -57.99 139.59
N THR A 505 59.41 -57.64 139.94
CA THR A 505 58.38 -57.38 138.91
C THR A 505 58.61 -56.06 138.17
N ILE A 506 59.38 -55.12 138.71
CA ILE A 506 59.85 -53.92 138.00
C ILE A 506 60.88 -54.30 136.94
N GLU A 507 61.77 -55.28 137.16
CA GLU A 507 62.70 -55.77 136.13
C GLU A 507 61.94 -56.43 134.95
N GLU A 508 60.88 -57.19 135.23
CA GLU A 508 59.97 -57.79 134.24
C GLU A 508 59.03 -56.76 133.55
N LEU A 509 58.56 -55.74 134.28
CA LEU A 509 57.73 -54.68 133.72
C LEU A 509 58.54 -53.64 132.93
N THR A 510 59.79 -53.35 133.33
CA THR A 510 60.65 -52.41 132.59
C THR A 510 61.06 -53.00 131.23
N THR A 511 61.31 -54.30 131.16
CA THR A 511 61.56 -55.00 129.90
C THR A 511 60.32 -55.01 129.00
N THR A 512 59.15 -55.40 129.50
CA THR A 512 57.91 -55.39 128.70
C THR A 512 57.42 -53.99 128.30
N ILE A 513 57.57 -52.97 129.15
CA ILE A 513 57.29 -51.55 128.79
C ILE A 513 58.25 -51.08 127.70
N SER A 514 59.54 -51.41 127.78
CA SER A 514 60.52 -51.09 126.73
C SER A 514 60.13 -51.69 125.37
N GLU A 515 59.66 -52.95 125.35
CA GLU A 515 59.15 -53.58 124.14
C GLU A 515 57.87 -52.91 123.60
N MET A 516 56.93 -52.53 124.47
CA MET A 516 55.73 -51.81 124.05
C MET A 516 56.05 -50.42 123.50
N GLU A 517 56.93 -49.66 124.15
CA GLU A 517 57.33 -48.34 123.66
C GLU A 517 58.01 -48.41 122.30
N VAL A 518 58.88 -49.40 122.08
CA VAL A 518 59.51 -49.64 120.77
C VAL A 518 58.45 -49.94 119.71
N ARG A 519 57.44 -50.76 120.02
CA ARG A 519 56.31 -51.02 119.11
C ARG A 519 55.52 -49.75 118.80
N PHE A 520 55.00 -49.05 119.81
CA PHE A 520 54.19 -47.83 119.60
C PHE A 520 54.97 -46.72 118.88
N LYS A 521 56.26 -46.52 119.18
CA LYS A 521 57.13 -45.59 118.45
C LYS A 521 57.32 -46.02 116.98
N SER A 522 57.44 -47.33 116.72
CA SER A 522 57.54 -47.85 115.35
C SER A 522 56.24 -47.69 114.55
N ASP A 523 55.08 -47.91 115.17
CA ASP A 523 53.78 -47.80 114.49
C ASP A 523 53.33 -46.35 114.32
N MET A 524 53.63 -45.45 115.28
CA MET A 524 53.47 -44.00 115.06
C MET A 524 54.40 -43.48 113.96
N SER A 525 55.63 -43.99 113.85
CA SER A 525 56.55 -43.66 112.76
C SER A 525 56.03 -44.15 111.40
N ARG A 526 55.45 -45.35 111.34
CA ARG A 526 54.75 -45.88 110.15
C ARG A 526 53.53 -45.04 109.77
N LEU A 527 52.68 -44.71 110.75
CA LEU A 527 51.44 -43.98 110.51
C LEU A 527 51.73 -42.54 110.04
N LYS A 528 52.70 -41.87 110.67
CA LYS A 528 53.21 -40.56 110.24
C LYS A 528 53.73 -40.63 108.79
N LYS A 529 54.63 -41.56 108.47
CA LYS A 529 55.14 -41.73 107.09
C LYS A 529 54.03 -42.02 106.07
N LYS A 530 52.99 -42.76 106.46
CA LYS A 530 51.83 -43.02 105.60
C LYS A 530 51.06 -41.73 105.32
N TYR A 531 50.78 -40.91 106.32
CA TYR A 531 50.11 -39.63 106.12
C TYR A 531 50.98 -38.61 105.37
N GLU A 532 52.28 -38.55 105.62
CA GLU A 532 53.22 -37.71 104.85
C GLU A 532 53.21 -38.10 103.37
N ALA A 533 53.22 -39.40 103.05
CA ALA A 533 53.10 -39.89 101.68
C ALA A 533 51.74 -39.55 101.04
N THR A 534 50.62 -39.73 101.75
CA THR A 534 49.29 -39.37 101.25
C THR A 534 49.13 -37.86 101.05
N ILE A 535 49.74 -37.02 101.89
CA ILE A 535 49.76 -35.56 101.69
C ILE A 535 50.52 -35.21 100.41
N SER A 536 51.74 -35.74 100.22
CA SER A 536 52.52 -35.50 98.99
C SER A 536 51.81 -36.02 97.73
N GLU A 537 51.09 -37.14 97.83
CA GLU A 537 50.28 -37.68 96.74
C GLU A 537 49.08 -36.78 96.40
N LEU A 538 48.41 -36.21 97.39
CA LEU A 538 47.34 -35.22 97.22
C LEU A 538 47.85 -33.88 96.67
N GLU A 539 49.04 -33.42 97.09
CA GLU A 539 49.69 -32.22 96.55
C GLU A 539 50.02 -32.38 95.06
N VAL A 540 50.53 -33.55 94.65
CA VAL A 540 50.76 -33.89 93.24
C VAL A 540 49.44 -33.98 92.46
N GLN A 541 48.39 -34.59 93.01
CA GLN A 541 47.07 -34.63 92.37
C GLN A 541 46.48 -33.21 92.20
N LEU A 542 46.66 -32.32 93.17
CA LEU A 542 46.20 -30.93 93.13
C LEU A 542 46.95 -30.10 92.07
N ASP A 543 48.27 -30.27 91.96
CA ASP A 543 49.08 -29.64 90.90
C ASP A 543 48.68 -30.14 89.50
N VAL A 544 48.46 -31.45 89.33
CA VAL A 544 47.94 -32.04 88.08
C VAL A 544 46.55 -31.49 87.74
N ALA A 545 45.63 -31.41 88.72
CA ALA A 545 44.30 -30.86 88.53
C ALA A 545 44.34 -29.37 88.15
N ASN A 546 45.19 -28.57 88.80
CA ASN A 546 45.38 -27.16 88.47
C ASN A 546 45.97 -26.96 87.07
N LYS A 547 46.93 -27.81 86.66
CA LYS A 547 47.49 -27.80 85.29
C LYS A 547 46.44 -28.18 84.24
N ALA A 548 45.60 -29.18 84.50
CA ALA A 548 44.48 -29.55 83.64
C ALA A 548 43.45 -28.41 83.53
N ASN A 549 43.05 -27.82 84.65
CA ASN A 549 42.10 -26.69 84.68
C ASN A 549 42.66 -25.45 83.96
N ALA A 550 43.96 -25.15 84.10
CA ALA A 550 44.63 -24.09 83.35
C ALA A 550 44.71 -24.40 81.83
N SER A 551 44.76 -25.67 81.42
CA SER A 551 44.67 -26.07 80.01
C SER A 551 43.26 -25.86 79.47
N LEU A 552 42.23 -26.37 80.17
CA LEU A 552 40.82 -26.22 79.80
C LEU A 552 40.40 -24.74 79.72
N ASN A 553 40.92 -23.87 80.59
CA ASN A 553 40.66 -22.43 80.52
C ASN A 553 41.33 -21.73 79.32
N ARG A 554 42.43 -22.26 78.78
CA ARG A 554 43.01 -21.76 77.51
C ARG A 554 42.20 -22.26 76.32
N GLU A 555 41.79 -23.52 76.35
CA GLU A 555 40.97 -24.15 75.32
C GLU A 555 39.59 -23.48 75.22
N ASN A 556 38.90 -23.24 76.34
CA ASN A 556 37.65 -22.47 76.38
C ASN A 556 37.82 -21.04 75.83
N LYS A 557 38.95 -20.37 76.07
CA LYS A 557 39.22 -19.05 75.47
C LYS A 557 39.46 -19.12 73.97
N ALA A 558 40.19 -20.14 73.49
CA ALA A 558 40.37 -20.37 72.06
C ALA A 558 39.04 -20.72 71.36
N LEU A 559 38.19 -21.53 71.99
CA LEU A 559 36.85 -21.86 71.51
C LEU A 559 35.93 -20.62 71.51
N ALA A 560 35.95 -19.79 72.55
CA ALA A 560 35.19 -18.54 72.59
C ALA A 560 35.62 -17.56 71.49
N GLN A 561 36.93 -17.37 71.29
CA GLN A 561 37.44 -16.60 70.16
C GLN A 561 37.00 -17.20 68.83
N ARG A 562 37.07 -18.53 68.67
CA ARG A 562 36.67 -19.19 67.43
C ARG A 562 35.17 -19.09 67.14
N VAL A 563 34.32 -19.09 68.17
CA VAL A 563 32.89 -18.80 68.04
C VAL A 563 32.68 -17.36 67.58
N GLN A 564 33.41 -16.39 68.14
CA GLN A 564 33.33 -14.99 67.71
C GLN A 564 33.78 -14.80 66.26
N GLU A 565 34.90 -15.42 65.84
CA GLU A 565 35.36 -15.43 64.45
C GLU A 565 34.30 -15.99 63.49
N LEU A 566 33.67 -17.11 63.85
CA LEU A 566 32.62 -17.76 63.06
C LEU A 566 31.31 -16.94 63.03
N GLN A 567 31.00 -16.20 64.10
CA GLN A 567 29.87 -15.25 64.12
C GLN A 567 30.13 -14.08 63.16
N THR A 568 31.31 -13.46 63.19
CA THR A 568 31.67 -12.40 62.24
C THR A 568 31.66 -12.89 60.79
N ALA A 569 32.21 -14.07 60.51
CA ALA A 569 32.19 -14.66 59.17
C ALA A 569 30.75 -14.96 58.67
N LEU A 570 29.86 -15.38 59.57
CA LEU A 570 28.45 -15.61 59.26
C LEU A 570 27.68 -14.31 58.98
N GLU A 571 28.00 -13.21 59.69
CA GLU A 571 27.44 -11.89 59.39
C GLU A 571 27.92 -11.34 58.05
N ASP A 572 29.20 -11.48 57.73
CA ASP A 572 29.76 -10.99 56.47
C ASP A 572 29.27 -11.79 55.26
N GLU A 573 29.09 -13.11 55.38
CA GLU A 573 28.41 -13.92 54.35
C GLU A 573 26.92 -13.52 54.19
N ARG A 574 26.21 -13.21 55.28
CA ARG A 574 24.83 -12.69 55.18
C ARG A 574 24.78 -11.36 54.42
N ARG A 575 25.69 -10.42 54.73
CA ARG A 575 25.82 -9.14 54.00
C ARG A 575 26.18 -9.35 52.53
N ALA A 576 27.12 -10.26 52.24
CA ALA A 576 27.51 -10.60 50.87
C ALA A 576 26.35 -11.20 50.08
N ARG A 577 25.59 -12.11 50.70
CA ARG A 577 24.38 -12.70 50.10
C ARG A 577 23.28 -11.67 49.86
N GLU A 578 22.97 -10.81 50.84
CA GLU A 578 21.97 -9.74 50.68
C GLU A 578 22.35 -8.78 49.55
N ALA A 579 23.64 -8.41 49.44
CA ALA A 579 24.15 -7.63 48.32
C ALA A 579 24.04 -8.37 46.97
N ALA A 580 24.29 -9.67 46.94
CA ALA A 580 24.13 -10.50 45.74
C ALA A 580 22.66 -10.61 45.29
N GLU A 581 21.73 -10.84 46.23
CA GLU A 581 20.28 -10.87 45.96
C GLU A 581 19.76 -9.50 45.49
N SER A 582 20.23 -8.40 46.08
CA SER A 582 19.89 -7.04 45.62
C SER A 582 20.42 -6.77 44.20
N ASN A 583 21.66 -7.16 43.90
CA ASN A 583 22.24 -7.02 42.56
C ASN A 583 21.51 -7.88 41.53
N LEU A 584 21.07 -9.10 41.91
CA LEU A 584 20.24 -9.95 41.06
C LEU A 584 18.91 -9.27 40.74
N GLN A 585 18.18 -8.74 41.72
CA GLN A 585 16.92 -8.03 41.47
C GLN A 585 17.07 -6.80 40.55
N VAL A 586 18.17 -6.05 40.67
CA VAL A 586 18.47 -4.93 39.76
C VAL A 586 18.75 -5.43 38.34
N SER A 587 19.50 -6.53 38.21
CA SER A 587 19.79 -7.18 36.92
C SER A 587 18.51 -7.74 36.27
N GLU A 588 17.62 -8.37 37.03
CA GLU A 588 16.34 -8.90 36.56
C GLU A 588 15.40 -7.79 36.08
N ARG A 589 15.27 -6.69 36.83
CA ARG A 589 14.48 -5.52 36.41
C ARG A 589 15.03 -4.93 35.10
N LYS A 590 16.36 -4.81 34.98
CA LYS A 590 17.01 -4.36 33.74
C LYS A 590 16.78 -5.33 32.59
N ARG A 591 16.84 -6.66 32.83
CA ARG A 591 16.55 -7.69 31.83
C ARG A 591 15.11 -7.59 31.34
N ILE A 592 14.14 -7.37 32.23
CA ILE A 592 12.72 -7.20 31.87
C ILE A 592 12.54 -5.95 31.01
N ALA A 593 13.07 -4.80 31.44
CA ALA A 593 12.99 -3.55 30.67
C ALA A 593 13.58 -3.69 29.25
N LEU A 594 14.79 -4.27 29.14
CA LEU A 594 15.44 -4.55 27.86
C LEU A 594 14.66 -5.58 27.01
N THR A 595 13.90 -6.49 27.62
CA THR A 595 13.04 -7.43 26.88
C THR A 595 11.87 -6.67 26.24
N SER A 596 11.19 -5.80 27.00
CA SER A 596 10.11 -4.95 26.47
C SER A 596 10.60 -3.94 25.42
N GLU A 597 11.78 -3.34 25.59
CA GLU A 597 12.39 -2.46 24.58
C GLU A 597 12.68 -3.22 23.28
N VAL A 598 13.18 -4.46 23.35
CA VAL A 598 13.40 -5.32 22.17
C VAL A 598 12.09 -5.73 21.51
N GLU A 599 11.02 -5.99 22.27
CA GLU A 599 9.69 -6.29 21.73
C GLU A 599 9.06 -5.06 21.05
N GLU A 600 9.19 -3.87 21.63
CA GLU A 600 8.73 -2.62 21.01
C GLU A 600 9.50 -2.30 19.73
N ILE A 601 10.84 -2.36 19.75
CA ILE A 601 11.68 -2.13 18.56
C ILE A 601 11.36 -3.13 17.44
N ARG A 602 11.07 -4.39 17.77
CA ARG A 602 10.61 -5.40 16.79
C ARG A 602 9.25 -5.02 16.19
N SER A 603 8.31 -4.55 17.00
CA SER A 603 7.00 -4.09 16.52
C SER A 603 7.12 -2.86 15.61
N GLN A 604 7.93 -1.87 16.00
CA GLN A 604 8.22 -0.69 15.18
C GLN A 604 8.93 -1.06 13.86
N LEU A 605 9.88 -2.01 13.89
CA LEU A 605 10.55 -2.52 12.70
C LEU A 605 9.57 -3.23 11.75
N GLU A 606 8.69 -4.11 12.26
CA GLU A 606 7.66 -4.75 11.43
C GLU A 606 6.70 -3.75 10.78
N LEU A 607 6.30 -2.69 11.49
CA LEU A 607 5.46 -1.62 10.94
C LEU A 607 6.22 -0.84 9.86
N SER A 608 7.49 -0.52 10.10
CA SER A 608 8.35 0.17 9.14
C SER A 608 8.59 -0.67 7.88
N ASP A 609 8.82 -1.96 7.99
CA ASP A 609 9.03 -2.84 6.82
C ASP A 609 7.75 -3.05 6.00
N ARG A 610 6.58 -3.09 6.64
CA ARG A 610 5.29 -3.10 5.93
C ARG A 610 5.08 -1.79 5.17
N ALA A 611 5.34 -0.64 5.78
CA ALA A 611 5.27 0.65 5.11
C ALA A 611 6.27 0.76 3.94
N ARG A 612 7.51 0.26 4.14
CA ARG A 612 8.56 0.19 3.11
C ARG A 612 8.12 -0.65 1.91
N LYS A 613 7.55 -1.84 2.14
CA LYS A 613 7.01 -2.71 1.08
C LYS A 613 5.85 -2.08 0.31
N ASN A 614 4.92 -1.42 1.00
CA ASN A 614 3.81 -0.73 0.32
C ASN A 614 4.34 0.34 -0.63
N ALA A 615 5.29 1.17 -0.17
CA ALA A 615 5.94 2.18 -1.01
C ALA A 615 6.76 1.58 -2.16
N GLU A 616 7.40 0.43 -1.97
CA GLU A 616 8.06 -0.32 -3.07
C GLU A 616 7.04 -0.82 -4.11
N SER A 617 5.85 -1.25 -3.69
CA SER A 617 4.77 -1.66 -4.59
C SER A 617 4.22 -0.46 -5.38
N GLU A 618 3.85 0.63 -4.70
CA GLU A 618 3.38 1.88 -5.32
C GLU A 618 4.40 2.48 -6.31
N LEU A 619 5.71 2.36 -6.00
CA LEU A 619 6.79 2.78 -6.90
C LEU A 619 6.89 1.89 -8.15
N ASN A 620 6.74 0.57 -8.01
CA ASN A 620 6.72 -0.35 -9.14
C ASN A 620 5.51 -0.09 -10.05
N ASP A 621 4.34 0.22 -9.47
CA ASP A 621 3.12 0.56 -10.21
C ASP A 621 3.29 1.86 -11.00
N ALA A 622 3.85 2.89 -10.36
CA ALA A 622 4.18 4.14 -11.03
C ALA A 622 5.17 3.92 -12.19
N ASN A 623 6.21 3.11 -12.00
CA ASN A 623 7.18 2.77 -13.04
C ASN A 623 6.54 1.98 -14.20
N GLY A 624 5.69 0.99 -13.90
CA GLY A 624 4.92 0.25 -14.89
C GLY A 624 4.03 1.17 -15.72
N ARG A 625 3.26 2.04 -15.05
CA ARG A 625 2.39 3.01 -15.70
C ARG A 625 3.14 4.06 -16.52
N ILE A 626 4.32 4.49 -16.07
CA ILE A 626 5.22 5.36 -16.86
C ILE A 626 5.70 4.63 -18.12
N SER A 627 6.02 3.33 -18.04
CA SER A 627 6.40 2.52 -19.20
C SER A 627 5.27 2.41 -20.22
N GLU A 628 4.05 2.06 -19.77
CA GLU A 628 2.84 2.01 -20.61
C GLU A 628 2.56 3.34 -21.31
N LEU A 629 2.57 4.45 -20.55
CA LEU A 629 2.33 5.79 -21.09
C LEU A 629 3.44 6.20 -22.06
N THR A 630 4.70 5.83 -21.81
CA THR A 630 5.82 6.06 -22.73
C THR A 630 5.64 5.28 -24.03
N MET A 631 5.21 4.01 -23.96
CA MET A 631 4.89 3.21 -25.15
C MET A 631 3.72 3.83 -25.94
N SER A 632 2.66 4.26 -25.26
CA SER A 632 1.48 4.90 -25.86
C SER A 632 1.81 6.26 -26.50
N VAL A 633 2.64 7.08 -25.85
CA VAL A 633 3.14 8.34 -26.44
C VAL A 633 4.00 8.07 -27.68
N ASN A 634 4.82 7.01 -27.67
CA ASN A 634 5.63 6.63 -28.83
C ASN A 634 4.77 6.14 -30.02
N THR A 635 3.73 5.33 -29.78
CA THR A 635 2.80 4.92 -30.86
C THR A 635 2.03 6.12 -31.41
N LEU A 636 1.40 6.92 -30.53
CA LEU A 636 0.67 8.13 -30.94
C LEU A 636 1.55 9.15 -31.66
N THR A 637 2.83 9.27 -31.31
CA THR A 637 3.79 10.14 -32.03
C THR A 637 4.09 9.62 -33.44
N ASN A 638 4.17 8.30 -33.63
CA ASN A 638 4.38 7.69 -34.94
C ASN A 638 3.11 7.75 -35.80
N ASP A 639 1.94 7.48 -35.23
CA ASP A 639 0.64 7.64 -35.91
C ASP A 639 0.39 9.10 -36.30
N LYS A 640 0.72 10.06 -35.42
CA LYS A 640 0.69 11.48 -35.75
C LYS A 640 1.58 11.79 -36.96
N ARG A 641 2.85 11.37 -36.96
CA ARG A 641 3.79 11.59 -38.09
C ARG A 641 3.28 10.96 -39.38
N ARG A 642 2.65 9.79 -39.31
CA ARG A 642 2.03 9.10 -40.45
C ARG A 642 0.86 9.92 -41.01
N LEU A 643 -0.05 10.38 -40.14
CA LEU A 643 -1.19 11.22 -40.52
C LEU A 643 -0.76 12.62 -41.02
N GLU A 644 0.29 13.22 -40.48
CA GLU A 644 0.89 14.45 -41.02
C GLU A 644 1.44 14.23 -42.45
N GLY A 645 1.99 13.05 -42.74
CA GLY A 645 2.36 12.62 -44.09
C GLY A 645 1.14 12.42 -45.01
N ASP A 646 0.13 11.66 -44.55
CA ASP A 646 -1.12 11.44 -45.31
C ASP A 646 -1.80 12.77 -45.68
N ILE A 647 -1.85 13.73 -44.74
CA ILE A 647 -2.39 15.08 -44.94
C ILE A 647 -1.58 15.84 -45.99
N GLY A 648 -0.25 15.75 -45.96
CA GLY A 648 0.61 16.38 -46.96
C GLY A 648 0.38 15.84 -48.39
N VAL A 649 0.15 14.54 -48.53
CA VAL A 649 -0.22 13.92 -49.83
C VAL A 649 -1.61 14.40 -50.27
N MET A 650 -2.60 14.31 -49.38
CA MET A 650 -3.98 14.76 -49.65
C MET A 650 -4.07 16.26 -50.00
N GLN A 651 -3.17 17.10 -49.48
CA GLN A 651 -3.05 18.52 -49.86
C GLN A 651 -2.49 18.68 -51.28
N GLY A 652 -1.48 17.88 -51.66
CA GLY A 652 -0.97 17.83 -53.03
C GLY A 652 -2.03 17.37 -54.04
N ASP A 653 -2.72 16.27 -53.75
CA ASP A 653 -3.83 15.75 -54.57
C ASP A 653 -4.97 16.78 -54.72
N LEU A 654 -5.26 17.55 -53.66
CA LEU A 654 -6.26 18.62 -53.69
C LEU A 654 -5.82 19.81 -54.54
N ASP A 655 -4.56 20.25 -54.44
CA ASP A 655 -4.02 21.33 -55.29
C ASP A 655 -3.96 20.91 -56.76
N GLU A 656 -3.58 19.66 -57.06
CA GLU A 656 -3.65 19.11 -58.42
C GLU A 656 -5.10 19.06 -58.94
N ALA A 657 -6.06 18.60 -58.14
CA ALA A 657 -7.47 18.58 -58.50
C ALA A 657 -8.06 19.99 -58.72
N VAL A 658 -7.68 20.97 -57.88
CA VAL A 658 -8.07 22.38 -58.02
C VAL A 658 -7.47 22.99 -59.29
N ASN A 659 -6.22 22.69 -59.63
CA ASN A 659 -5.59 23.17 -60.85
C ASN A 659 -6.17 22.49 -62.11
N ALA A 660 -6.47 21.19 -62.04
CA ALA A 660 -7.18 20.48 -63.11
C ALA A 660 -8.59 21.03 -63.33
N ARG A 661 -9.34 21.34 -62.26
CA ARG A 661 -10.63 22.02 -62.33
C ARG A 661 -10.51 23.38 -63.01
N LYS A 662 -9.59 24.24 -62.56
CA LYS A 662 -9.36 25.56 -63.18
C LYS A 662 -9.05 25.44 -64.67
N ALA A 663 -8.19 24.49 -65.06
CA ALA A 663 -7.87 24.25 -66.47
C ALA A 663 -9.07 23.73 -67.29
N ALA A 664 -10.02 23.04 -66.67
CA ALA A 664 -11.27 22.64 -67.29
C ALA A 664 -12.27 23.80 -67.39
N GLU A 665 -12.36 24.67 -66.39
CA GLU A 665 -13.17 25.91 -66.40
C GLU A 665 -12.66 26.89 -67.47
N ASP A 666 -11.35 27.17 -67.49
CA ASP A 666 -10.65 27.94 -68.54
C ASP A 666 -10.96 27.42 -69.95
N ARG A 667 -11.09 26.10 -70.11
CA ARG A 667 -11.40 25.47 -71.39
C ARG A 667 -12.89 25.55 -71.72
N ALA A 668 -13.76 25.40 -70.73
CA ALA A 668 -15.20 25.57 -70.89
C ALA A 668 -15.54 27.00 -71.30
N ASP A 669 -14.95 28.02 -70.66
CA ASP A 669 -15.18 29.42 -71.00
C ASP A 669 -14.68 29.79 -72.39
N ARG A 670 -13.53 29.26 -72.82
CA ARG A 670 -13.04 29.42 -74.22
C ARG A 670 -14.00 28.80 -75.23
N LEU A 671 -14.51 27.60 -74.97
CA LEU A 671 -15.49 26.93 -75.83
C LEU A 671 -16.85 27.65 -75.81
N ASN A 672 -17.26 28.20 -74.67
CA ASN A 672 -18.51 28.95 -74.53
C ASN A 672 -18.42 30.29 -75.28
N ALA A 673 -17.27 30.98 -75.21
CA ALA A 673 -16.98 32.16 -76.03
C ALA A 673 -16.95 31.83 -77.53
N GLU A 674 -16.41 30.67 -77.94
CA GLU A 674 -16.45 30.21 -79.33
C GLU A 674 -17.88 29.90 -79.80
N VAL A 675 -18.70 29.26 -78.96
CA VAL A 675 -20.13 28.99 -79.22
C VAL A 675 -20.93 30.29 -79.34
N LEU A 676 -20.70 31.28 -78.47
CA LEU A 676 -21.34 32.60 -78.57
C LEU A 676 -20.93 33.32 -79.86
N ARG A 677 -19.64 33.31 -80.19
CA ARG A 677 -19.09 33.87 -81.44
C ARG A 677 -19.72 33.23 -82.69
N LEU A 678 -19.84 31.90 -82.71
CA LEU A 678 -20.50 31.14 -83.77
C LEU A 678 -22.02 31.39 -83.82
N ALA A 679 -22.67 31.61 -82.68
CA ALA A 679 -24.09 31.96 -82.63
C ALA A 679 -24.36 33.36 -83.19
N ASP A 680 -23.50 34.34 -82.93
CA ASP A 680 -23.57 35.67 -83.54
C ASP A 680 -23.26 35.65 -85.05
N GLU A 681 -22.26 34.87 -85.49
CA GLU A 681 -22.01 34.64 -86.93
C GLU A 681 -23.22 34.00 -87.62
N LEU A 682 -23.81 32.95 -87.02
CA LEU A 682 -25.02 32.30 -87.52
C LEU A 682 -26.22 33.27 -87.54
N ARG A 683 -26.36 34.12 -86.51
CA ARG A 683 -27.42 35.14 -86.45
C ARG A 683 -27.22 36.20 -87.54
N GLN A 684 -26.00 36.68 -87.74
CA GLN A 684 -25.66 37.64 -88.79
C GLN A 684 -25.95 37.05 -90.17
N GLU A 685 -25.60 35.79 -90.41
CA GLU A 685 -25.86 35.13 -91.69
C GLU A 685 -27.34 34.78 -91.89
N GLN A 686 -28.10 34.50 -90.81
CA GLN A 686 -29.56 34.44 -90.88
C GLN A 686 -30.19 35.80 -91.21
N GLU A 687 -29.62 36.93 -90.73
CA GLU A 687 -30.05 38.26 -91.15
C GLU A 687 -29.71 38.54 -92.62
N ASN A 688 -28.51 38.16 -93.07
CA ASN A 688 -28.11 38.26 -94.48
C ASN A 688 -29.05 37.43 -95.38
N TYR A 689 -29.36 36.19 -94.99
CA TYR A 689 -30.33 35.34 -95.67
C TYR A 689 -31.72 35.97 -95.70
N LYS A 690 -32.23 36.48 -94.58
CA LYS A 690 -33.55 37.15 -94.51
C LYS A 690 -33.61 38.38 -95.42
N ARG A 691 -32.55 39.21 -95.43
CA ARG A 691 -32.42 40.37 -96.33
C ARG A 691 -32.42 39.94 -97.80
N ALA A 692 -31.66 38.90 -98.15
CA ALA A 692 -31.64 38.33 -99.49
C ALA A 692 -33.00 37.73 -99.90
N GLU A 693 -33.69 37.04 -98.99
CA GLU A 693 -35.01 36.44 -99.26
C GLU A 693 -36.10 37.51 -99.40
N THR A 694 -36.07 38.59 -98.60
CA THR A 694 -36.99 39.73 -98.78
C THR A 694 -36.72 40.47 -100.09
N LEU A 695 -35.46 40.68 -100.46
CA LEU A 695 -35.10 41.27 -101.76
C LEU A 695 -35.54 40.37 -102.91
N ARG A 696 -35.37 39.04 -102.79
CA ARG A 696 -35.86 38.07 -103.78
C ARG A 696 -37.38 38.13 -103.92
N LYS A 697 -38.13 38.25 -102.82
CA LYS A 697 -39.60 38.40 -102.82
C LYS A 697 -40.04 39.74 -103.41
N GLN A 698 -39.30 40.83 -103.19
CA GLN A 698 -39.54 42.11 -103.86
C GLN A 698 -39.32 41.99 -105.38
N LEU A 699 -38.21 41.38 -105.81
CA LEU A 699 -37.93 41.13 -107.22
C LEU A 699 -38.97 40.17 -107.86
N GLU A 700 -39.46 39.16 -107.14
CA GLU A 700 -40.59 38.32 -107.59
C GLU A 700 -41.89 39.12 -107.78
N ILE A 701 -42.15 40.12 -106.92
CA ILE A 701 -43.31 41.01 -107.05
C ILE A 701 -43.10 41.98 -108.22
N GLU A 702 -41.94 42.61 -108.36
CA GLU A 702 -41.62 43.49 -109.50
C GLU A 702 -41.69 42.73 -110.83
N ILE A 703 -41.17 41.50 -110.89
CA ILE A 703 -41.29 40.64 -112.06
C ILE A 703 -42.77 40.33 -112.36
N ARG A 704 -43.59 39.99 -111.36
CA ARG A 704 -45.04 39.79 -111.55
C ARG A 704 -45.74 41.06 -112.00
N GLU A 705 -45.42 42.22 -111.43
CA GLU A 705 -45.97 43.50 -111.87
C GLU A 705 -45.57 43.84 -113.31
N ILE A 706 -44.32 43.57 -113.71
CA ILE A 706 -43.85 43.74 -115.08
C ILE A 706 -44.55 42.74 -116.01
N THR A 707 -44.77 41.49 -115.59
CA THR A 707 -45.55 40.50 -116.34
C THR A 707 -47.00 40.94 -116.51
N VAL A 708 -47.68 41.40 -115.45
CA VAL A 708 -49.05 41.93 -115.55
C VAL A 708 -49.10 43.19 -116.41
N LYS A 709 -48.14 44.12 -116.30
CA LYS A 709 -48.05 45.29 -117.18
C LYS A 709 -47.77 44.91 -118.64
N LEU A 710 -47.07 43.79 -118.89
CA LEU A 710 -46.88 43.21 -120.23
C LEU A 710 -48.19 42.59 -120.74
N GLU A 711 -48.88 41.77 -119.94
CA GLU A 711 -50.19 41.19 -120.26
C GLU A 711 -51.25 42.28 -120.50
N GLU A 712 -51.24 43.36 -119.72
CA GLU A 712 -52.10 44.54 -119.91
C GLU A 712 -51.73 45.31 -121.18
N ALA A 713 -50.43 45.45 -121.50
CA ALA A 713 -49.98 46.07 -122.75
C ALA A 713 -50.34 45.21 -123.98
N GLU A 714 -50.26 43.89 -123.88
CA GLU A 714 -50.71 42.95 -124.93
C GLU A 714 -52.24 42.92 -125.05
N ALA A 715 -52.97 42.96 -123.93
CA ALA A 715 -54.42 43.09 -123.92
C ALA A 715 -54.87 44.45 -124.49
N PHE A 716 -54.12 45.52 -124.24
CA PHE A 716 -54.35 46.83 -124.84
C PHE A 716 -54.03 46.82 -126.34
N ALA A 717 -52.87 46.29 -126.74
CA ALA A 717 -52.45 46.18 -128.14
C ALA A 717 -53.38 45.29 -128.96
N THR A 718 -53.93 44.21 -128.39
CA THR A 718 -54.93 43.37 -129.05
C THR A 718 -56.33 44.03 -129.07
N ARG A 719 -56.69 44.87 -128.08
CA ARG A 719 -57.91 45.69 -128.13
C ARG A 719 -57.83 46.82 -129.16
N GLU A 720 -56.71 47.55 -129.23
CA GLU A 720 -56.42 48.53 -130.28
C GLU A 720 -56.31 47.85 -131.66
N GLY A 721 -55.65 46.70 -131.75
CA GLY A 721 -55.59 45.88 -132.96
C GLY A 721 -56.98 45.47 -133.44
N ARG A 722 -57.87 45.02 -132.55
CA ARG A 722 -59.28 44.75 -132.87
C ARG A 722 -60.04 46.02 -133.30
N ARG A 723 -59.80 47.18 -132.67
CA ARG A 723 -60.37 48.47 -133.13
C ARG A 723 -59.84 48.89 -134.50
N MET A 724 -58.58 48.61 -134.82
CA MET A 724 -57.99 48.90 -136.12
C MET A 724 -58.53 47.96 -137.20
N VAL A 725 -58.72 46.68 -136.88
CA VAL A 725 -59.47 45.73 -137.73
C VAL A 725 -60.93 46.18 -137.90
N GLN A 726 -61.59 46.67 -136.86
CA GLN A 726 -62.95 47.24 -136.95
C GLN A 726 -62.99 48.48 -137.87
N LYS A 727 -61.99 49.37 -137.81
CA LYS A 727 -61.82 50.49 -138.75
C LYS A 727 -61.62 50.00 -140.18
N LEU A 728 -60.77 48.99 -140.39
CA LEU A 728 -60.53 48.41 -141.72
C LEU A 728 -61.77 47.69 -142.27
N GLN A 729 -62.53 46.98 -141.44
CA GLN A 729 -63.83 46.38 -141.81
C GLN A 729 -64.88 47.44 -142.14
N ASN A 730 -64.92 48.55 -141.40
CA ASN A 730 -65.76 49.70 -141.75
C ASN A 730 -65.28 50.36 -143.06
N ARG A 731 -63.96 50.45 -143.30
CA ARG A 731 -63.42 50.96 -144.57
C ARG A 731 -63.72 50.03 -145.75
N VAL A 732 -63.78 48.71 -145.53
CA VAL A 732 -64.29 47.74 -146.52
C VAL A 732 -65.79 48.00 -146.77
N ARG A 733 -66.61 48.19 -145.74
CA ARG A 733 -68.03 48.57 -145.92
C ARG A 733 -68.23 49.91 -146.62
N GLU A 734 -67.36 50.89 -146.38
CA GLU A 734 -67.34 52.16 -147.11
C GLU A 734 -67.01 51.92 -148.58
N LEU A 735 -66.00 51.10 -148.90
CA LEU A 735 -65.66 50.73 -150.27
C LEU A 735 -66.74 49.87 -150.96
N GLU A 736 -67.44 49.01 -150.22
CA GLU A 736 -68.62 48.26 -150.70
C GLU A 736 -69.81 49.21 -150.96
N ALA A 737 -70.01 50.24 -150.14
CA ALA A 737 -71.05 51.26 -150.33
C ALA A 737 -70.68 52.26 -151.45
N GLU A 738 -69.40 52.59 -151.61
CA GLU A 738 -68.86 53.33 -152.76
C GLU A 738 -69.09 52.52 -154.04
N LEU A 739 -68.79 51.21 -154.04
CA LEU A 739 -69.06 50.29 -155.16
C LEU A 739 -70.55 50.16 -155.47
N ASP A 740 -71.43 50.03 -154.47
CA ASP A 740 -72.88 50.02 -154.67
C ASP A 740 -73.40 51.38 -155.18
N GLY A 741 -72.75 52.48 -154.78
CA GLY A 741 -72.95 53.83 -155.31
C GLY A 741 -72.48 54.00 -156.76
N GLU A 742 -71.39 53.33 -157.15
CA GLU A 742 -70.88 53.26 -158.53
C GLU A 742 -71.81 52.39 -159.40
N ILE A 743 -72.33 51.29 -158.86
CA ILE A 743 -73.34 50.45 -159.50
C ILE A 743 -74.68 51.22 -159.66
N ARG A 744 -75.05 52.08 -158.71
CA ARG A 744 -76.20 53.00 -158.85
C ARG A 744 -75.93 54.05 -159.93
N ARG A 745 -74.79 54.74 -159.91
CA ARG A 745 -74.39 55.68 -160.98
C ARG A 745 -74.35 55.01 -162.35
N ALA A 746 -73.88 53.77 -162.46
CA ALA A 746 -73.92 53.00 -163.70
C ALA A 746 -75.35 52.66 -164.14
N LYS A 747 -76.24 52.28 -163.22
CA LYS A 747 -77.68 52.06 -163.51
C LYS A 747 -78.39 53.35 -163.91
N GLU A 748 -78.06 54.48 -163.29
CA GLU A 748 -78.58 55.82 -163.62
C GLU A 748 -78.06 56.31 -164.99
N ALA A 749 -76.79 56.06 -165.31
CA ALA A 749 -76.23 56.31 -166.63
C ALA A 749 -76.90 55.44 -167.70
N PHE A 750 -77.16 54.16 -167.41
CA PHE A 750 -77.85 53.25 -168.33
C PHE A 750 -79.33 53.60 -168.51
N ALA A 751 -80.01 54.06 -167.45
CA ALA A 751 -81.37 54.60 -167.51
C ALA A 751 -81.42 55.92 -168.29
N SER A 752 -80.43 56.80 -168.11
CA SER A 752 -80.28 58.05 -168.87
C SER A 752 -79.99 57.78 -170.34
N ALA A 753 -79.11 56.82 -170.66
CA ALA A 753 -78.85 56.36 -172.02
C ALA A 753 -80.14 55.83 -172.67
N ARG A 754 -80.91 54.96 -171.98
CA ARG A 754 -82.22 54.49 -172.46
C ARG A 754 -83.25 55.62 -172.61
N LYS A 755 -83.20 56.66 -171.78
CA LYS A 755 -84.06 57.85 -171.92
C LYS A 755 -83.70 58.64 -173.18
N TYR A 756 -82.41 58.91 -173.41
CA TYR A 756 -81.94 59.57 -174.62
C TYR A 756 -82.17 58.72 -175.88
N GLU A 757 -82.07 57.40 -175.80
CA GLU A 757 -82.38 56.48 -176.90
C GLU A 757 -83.88 56.51 -177.28
N ARG A 758 -84.78 56.60 -176.29
CA ARG A 758 -86.21 56.82 -176.54
C ARG A 758 -86.46 58.19 -177.16
N GLN A 759 -85.92 59.26 -176.58
CA GLN A 759 -86.06 60.61 -177.11
C GLN A 759 -85.50 60.72 -178.54
N PHE A 760 -84.41 60.02 -178.86
CA PHE A 760 -83.87 59.93 -180.21
C PHE A 760 -84.83 59.21 -181.17
N LYS A 761 -85.44 58.09 -180.76
CA LYS A 761 -86.43 57.35 -181.57
C LYS A 761 -87.75 58.11 -181.75
N GLU A 762 -88.21 58.82 -180.72
CA GLU A 762 -89.37 59.72 -180.77
C GLU A 762 -89.10 60.90 -181.72
N LEU A 763 -87.94 61.55 -181.62
CA LEU A 763 -87.54 62.62 -182.55
C LEU A 763 -87.31 62.10 -183.98
N GLN A 764 -86.84 60.87 -184.15
CA GLN A 764 -86.68 60.25 -185.46
C GLN A 764 -88.04 60.01 -186.12
N THR A 765 -88.99 59.39 -185.41
CA THR A 765 -90.35 59.16 -185.93
C THR A 765 -91.08 60.46 -186.21
N GLN A 766 -91.01 61.45 -185.32
CA GLN A 766 -91.52 62.81 -185.55
C GLN A 766 -90.90 63.43 -186.83
N SER A 767 -89.58 63.35 -187.00
CA SER A 767 -88.90 63.87 -188.20
C SER A 767 -89.23 63.11 -189.49
N GLU A 768 -89.61 61.83 -189.40
CA GLU A 768 -90.05 61.03 -190.55
C GLU A 768 -91.50 61.36 -190.95
N ASP A 769 -92.37 61.64 -189.98
CA ASP A 769 -93.75 62.07 -190.22
C ASP A 769 -93.86 63.54 -190.68
N ASP A 770 -93.08 64.44 -190.09
CA ASP A 770 -92.96 65.83 -190.57
C ASP A 770 -92.49 65.87 -192.04
N LYS A 771 -91.55 64.98 -192.43
CA LYS A 771 -91.12 64.83 -193.83
C LYS A 771 -92.24 64.32 -194.75
N ARG A 772 -93.04 63.35 -194.31
CA ARG A 772 -94.20 62.87 -195.09
C ARG A 772 -95.23 63.99 -195.30
N MET A 773 -95.60 64.68 -194.24
CA MET A 773 -96.58 65.77 -194.30
C MET A 773 -96.11 66.96 -195.17
N ILE A 774 -94.82 67.29 -195.13
CA ILE A 774 -94.25 68.31 -196.03
C ILE A 774 -94.36 67.88 -197.50
N LEU A 775 -94.01 66.63 -197.82
CA LEU A 775 -94.09 66.11 -199.20
C LEU A 775 -95.53 66.14 -199.77
N GLU A 776 -96.52 65.73 -198.97
CA GLU A 776 -97.93 65.74 -199.38
C GLU A 776 -98.47 67.16 -199.62
N LEU A 777 -98.11 68.12 -198.76
CA LEU A 777 -98.47 69.53 -198.92
C LEU A 777 -97.81 70.17 -200.16
N GLN A 778 -96.59 69.74 -200.51
CA GLN A 778 -95.81 70.31 -201.60
C GLN A 778 -96.29 69.81 -202.98
N ASP A 779 -96.66 68.53 -203.11
CA ASP A 779 -97.33 68.00 -204.32
C ASP A 779 -98.74 68.60 -204.55
N LEU A 780 -99.46 68.92 -203.47
CA LEU A 780 -100.72 69.71 -203.56
C LEU A 780 -100.49 71.15 -204.05
N LEU A 781 -99.37 71.77 -203.68
CA LEU A 781 -98.97 73.10 -204.16
C LEU A 781 -98.63 73.08 -205.65
N ASP A 782 -97.89 72.07 -206.12
CA ASP A 782 -97.57 71.90 -207.54
C ASP A 782 -98.86 71.71 -208.37
N LYS A 783 -99.76 70.82 -207.93
CA LYS A 783 -101.04 70.53 -208.61
C LYS A 783 -101.98 71.74 -208.70
N THR A 784 -101.93 72.66 -207.74
CA THR A 784 -102.74 73.90 -207.78
C THR A 784 -102.11 74.98 -208.66
N GLN A 785 -100.78 75.17 -208.62
CA GLN A 785 -100.10 76.11 -209.51
C GLN A 785 -100.19 75.75 -211.00
N ILE A 786 -100.15 74.44 -211.34
CA ILE A 786 -100.29 73.96 -212.72
C ILE A 786 -101.67 74.35 -213.28
N LYS A 787 -102.76 74.12 -212.52
CA LYS A 787 -104.13 74.51 -212.93
C LYS A 787 -104.25 76.02 -213.11
N MET A 788 -103.68 76.82 -212.20
CA MET A 788 -103.72 78.28 -212.24
C MET A 788 -103.06 78.85 -213.52
N LYS A 789 -101.92 78.29 -213.93
CA LYS A 789 -101.23 78.66 -215.19
C LYS A 789 -102.03 78.24 -216.43
N ALA A 790 -102.66 77.08 -216.42
CA ALA A 790 -103.48 76.59 -217.54
C ALA A 790 -104.69 77.49 -217.82
N TYR A 791 -105.45 77.89 -216.79
CA TYR A 791 -106.58 78.80 -216.97
C TYR A 791 -106.16 80.20 -217.44
N LYS A 792 -105.01 80.72 -216.97
CA LYS A 792 -104.50 82.02 -217.44
C LYS A 792 -104.19 82.00 -218.94
N ARG A 793 -103.55 80.94 -219.44
CA ARG A 793 -103.28 80.76 -220.86
C ARG A 793 -104.56 80.66 -221.70
N GLN A 794 -105.60 79.96 -221.21
CA GLN A 794 -106.88 79.87 -221.94
C GLN A 794 -107.61 81.22 -222.05
N LEU A 795 -107.43 82.13 -221.10
CA LEU A 795 -107.92 83.50 -221.21
C LEU A 795 -107.14 84.29 -222.27
N GLU A 796 -105.81 84.20 -222.25
CA GLU A 796 -104.93 84.85 -223.23
C GLU A 796 -105.22 84.37 -224.67
N GLU A 797 -105.44 83.06 -224.87
CA GLU A 797 -105.83 82.48 -226.18
C GLU A 797 -107.24 82.94 -226.64
N GLN A 798 -108.18 83.19 -225.73
CA GLN A 798 -109.50 83.77 -226.07
C GLN A 798 -109.41 85.27 -226.39
N GLU A 799 -108.57 86.02 -225.68
CA GLU A 799 -108.31 87.43 -226.00
C GLU A 799 -107.64 87.58 -227.37
N GLU A 800 -106.69 86.71 -227.74
CA GLU A 800 -106.13 86.70 -229.10
C GLU A 800 -107.18 86.41 -230.17
N VAL A 801 -108.07 85.42 -229.97
CA VAL A 801 -109.16 85.14 -230.93
C VAL A 801 -110.13 86.34 -231.06
N SER A 802 -110.44 87.00 -229.95
CA SER A 802 -111.27 88.21 -229.92
C SER A 802 -110.59 89.38 -230.66
N GLN A 803 -109.31 89.64 -230.39
CA GLN A 803 -108.54 90.67 -231.07
C GLN A 803 -108.31 90.36 -232.55
N LEU A 804 -108.10 89.09 -232.93
CA LEU A 804 -107.99 88.67 -234.33
C LEU A 804 -109.31 88.91 -235.08
N THR A 805 -110.45 88.70 -234.42
CA THR A 805 -111.78 88.95 -234.99
C THR A 805 -112.05 90.45 -235.13
N MET A 806 -111.79 91.25 -234.10
CA MET A 806 -111.91 92.71 -234.15
C MET A 806 -110.93 93.36 -235.14
N SER A 807 -109.71 92.79 -235.28
CA SER A 807 -108.70 93.24 -236.24
C SER A 807 -109.13 92.92 -237.67
N LYS A 808 -109.65 91.71 -237.94
CA LYS A 808 -110.26 91.37 -239.23
C LYS A 808 -111.43 92.30 -239.58
N TYR A 809 -112.27 92.64 -238.61
CA TYR A 809 -113.38 93.58 -238.79
C TYR A 809 -112.87 94.99 -239.16
N ARG A 810 -111.93 95.55 -238.39
CA ARG A 810 -111.28 96.84 -238.71
C ARG A 810 -110.58 96.83 -240.07
N LYS A 811 -109.96 95.71 -240.45
CA LYS A 811 -109.26 95.57 -241.73
C LYS A 811 -110.22 95.49 -242.91
N ALA A 812 -111.36 94.83 -242.76
CA ALA A 812 -112.45 94.84 -243.74
C ALA A 812 -113.08 96.24 -243.87
N GLN A 813 -113.26 96.94 -242.75
CA GLN A 813 -113.82 98.29 -242.73
C GLN A 813 -112.87 99.32 -243.37
N GLN A 814 -111.58 99.30 -243.02
CA GLN A 814 -110.55 100.08 -243.75
C GLN A 814 -110.43 99.67 -245.23
N GLN A 815 -110.66 98.41 -245.59
CA GLN A 815 -110.65 98.00 -247.01
C GLN A 815 -111.84 98.53 -247.83
N ILE A 816 -112.92 98.98 -247.18
CA ILE A 816 -114.00 99.73 -247.82
C ILE A 816 -113.63 101.21 -247.84
N GLU A 817 -113.43 101.80 -246.67
CA GLU A 817 -113.20 103.25 -246.49
C GLU A 817 -111.92 103.75 -247.22
N GLU A 818 -110.80 103.01 -247.18
CA GLU A 818 -109.56 103.39 -247.87
C GLU A 818 -109.52 103.00 -249.36
N ALA A 819 -110.46 102.22 -249.86
CA ALA A 819 -110.57 101.91 -251.29
C ALA A 819 -111.38 103.01 -251.99
N GLU A 820 -112.54 103.36 -251.43
CA GLU A 820 -113.35 104.49 -251.89
C GLU A 820 -112.53 105.80 -251.81
N HIS A 821 -111.86 106.04 -250.69
CA HIS A 821 -111.05 107.25 -250.50
C HIS A 821 -109.69 107.23 -251.24
N ARG A 822 -109.28 106.10 -251.84
CA ARG A 822 -108.13 106.05 -252.79
C ARG A 822 -108.49 106.49 -254.20
N ALA A 823 -109.77 106.52 -254.56
CA ALA A 823 -110.22 107.11 -255.82
C ALA A 823 -110.23 108.65 -255.80
N ASP A 824 -110.29 109.28 -254.62
CA ASP A 824 -110.82 110.64 -254.45
C ASP A 824 -109.79 111.71 -254.00
N MET A 825 -108.61 111.29 -253.51
CA MET A 825 -107.70 112.17 -252.75
C MET A 825 -106.19 111.99 -253.02
N ALA A 826 -105.78 111.41 -254.18
CA ALA A 826 -104.36 111.33 -254.57
C ALA A 826 -104.04 111.26 -256.08
N GLU A 827 -104.43 112.16 -257.00
CA GLU A 827 -105.07 113.48 -256.88
C GLU A 827 -104.78 114.19 -255.56
N ARG A 828 -103.52 114.61 -255.30
CA ARG A 828 -102.93 114.83 -253.94
C ARG A 828 -101.53 115.47 -254.02
N THR A 829 -100.66 114.80 -254.79
CA THR A 829 -99.32 115.25 -255.20
C THR A 829 -99.08 114.89 -256.69
N ILE A 830 -99.99 115.15 -257.64
CA ILE A 830 -100.66 116.44 -257.95
C ILE A 830 -100.61 117.53 -256.85
N THR A 831 -101.70 117.92 -256.16
CA THR A 831 -101.64 119.07 -255.25
C THR A 831 -102.80 119.19 -254.23
N ILE A 832 -102.47 119.48 -252.96
CA ILE A 832 -103.26 120.26 -251.94
C ILE A 832 -104.28 119.48 -251.05
N LYS A 833 -103.84 118.87 -249.90
CA LYS A 833 -104.54 118.54 -248.57
C LYS A 833 -103.73 117.49 -247.70
N ARG A 834 -104.08 117.07 -246.44
CA ARG A 834 -104.05 117.80 -245.12
C ARG A 834 -104.13 116.90 -243.81
N THR A 835 -103.22 117.11 -242.82
CA THR A 835 -103.36 117.14 -241.29
C THR A 835 -103.70 115.94 -240.30
N ILE A 836 -102.92 115.82 -239.17
CA ILE A 836 -103.20 115.40 -237.70
C ILE A 836 -103.38 113.87 -237.31
N GLY A 837 -103.15 113.29 -236.07
CA GLY A 837 -102.41 113.61 -234.78
C GLY A 837 -102.97 113.03 -233.40
N GLY A 838 -102.16 112.51 -232.41
CA GLY A 838 -102.58 112.13 -230.98
C GLY A 838 -101.62 111.25 -230.05
N PRO A 839 -101.79 111.06 -228.68
CA PRO A 839 -100.73 110.57 -227.70
C PRO A 839 -100.99 109.62 -226.42
N GLY A 840 -99.98 108.88 -225.85
CA GLY A 840 -99.74 108.49 -224.38
C GLY A 840 -99.52 106.98 -223.85
N SER A 841 -98.53 106.59 -222.97
CA SER A 841 -98.36 105.22 -222.24
C SER A 841 -97.20 105.00 -221.15
N ARG A 842 -97.09 103.83 -220.40
CA ARG A 842 -96.14 103.37 -219.26
C ARG A 842 -96.05 101.76 -219.09
N ALA A 843 -95.39 100.91 -218.22
CA ALA A 843 -94.37 100.74 -217.07
C ALA A 843 -94.12 99.15 -216.77
N VAL A 844 -93.45 98.41 -215.80
CA VAL A 844 -92.36 98.32 -214.68
C VAL A 844 -92.48 96.89 -213.94
N SER A 845 -91.67 96.14 -213.09
CA SER A 845 -90.25 95.73 -212.63
C SER A 845 -90.34 94.56 -211.50
N VAL A 846 -89.42 93.83 -210.74
CA VAL A 846 -87.95 93.47 -210.48
C VAL A 846 -87.75 92.34 -209.34
N VAL A 847 -86.52 91.92 -208.82
CA VAL A 847 -86.09 91.18 -207.51
C VAL A 847 -86.05 89.59 -207.42
N ARG A 848 -85.35 88.70 -206.59
CA ARG A 848 -84.11 88.44 -205.67
C ARG A 848 -84.10 86.90 -205.15
N GLU A 849 -83.33 86.17 -204.27
CA GLU A 849 -81.97 85.96 -203.57
C GLU A 849 -82.02 84.70 -202.55
N ILE A 850 -81.08 84.10 -201.72
CA ILE A 850 -79.59 83.79 -201.60
C ILE A 850 -79.17 82.90 -200.31
N ASN A 851 -77.95 82.27 -200.19
CA ASN A 851 -77.15 81.71 -198.98
C ASN A 851 -77.49 80.34 -198.25
N SER A 852 -76.74 79.64 -197.30
CA SER A 852 -75.28 79.37 -196.87
C SER A 852 -75.15 78.45 -195.56
N VAL A 853 -74.03 77.71 -195.14
CA VAL A 853 -73.68 77.19 -193.71
C VAL A 853 -72.35 76.31 -193.46
N SER A 854 -71.86 76.08 -192.19
CA SER A 854 -70.57 75.39 -191.73
C SER A 854 -70.54 74.67 -190.30
N ARG A 855 -69.41 74.04 -189.81
CA ARG A 855 -69.08 73.65 -188.36
C ARG A 855 -67.68 73.00 -188.05
N GLY A 856 -67.26 72.84 -186.76
CA GLY A 856 -66.00 72.16 -186.26
C GLY A 856 -65.87 71.98 -184.71
N ASN A 857 -64.86 71.25 -184.14
CA ASN A 857 -64.72 71.00 -182.67
C ASN A 857 -63.36 70.41 -182.09
N ARG A 858 -63.12 70.63 -180.77
CA ARG A 858 -62.38 69.93 -179.63
C ARG A 858 -61.44 68.68 -179.81
N ALA A 859 -60.69 68.16 -178.82
CA ALA A 859 -59.92 68.63 -177.61
C ALA A 859 -59.46 67.45 -176.69
N THR A 860 -58.38 67.61 -175.87
CA THR A 860 -58.07 66.89 -174.58
C THR A 860 -57.90 65.34 -174.56
N SER A 861 -57.40 64.64 -173.52
CA SER A 861 -56.38 64.91 -172.47
C SER A 861 -56.10 63.64 -171.61
N ILE A 862 -54.83 63.46 -171.18
CA ILE A 862 -54.30 62.80 -169.97
C ILE A 862 -55.25 61.90 -169.13
N MET A 863 -54.92 60.60 -169.04
CA MET A 863 -54.32 59.97 -167.85
C MET A 863 -53.47 58.76 -168.24
#